data_AF-A0A1M5B6N6-F1
#
_entry.id   AF-A0A1M5B6N6-F1
#
_cell.length_a   1.000
_cell.length_b   1.000
_cell.length_c   1.000
_cell.angle_alpha   90.00
_cell.angle_beta   90.00
_cell.angle_gamma   90.00
#
_symmetry.space_group_name_H-M   'P 1'
#
loop_
_entity.id
_entity.type
_entity.pdbx_description
1 polymer ?
#
loop_
_entity_poly.entity_id
_entity_poly.type
_entity_poly.pdbx_seq_one_letter_code
_entity_poly.pdbx_strand_id
1 'polypeptide(L)'
;MPQDYYTVPFERADPAQVDKLGAKGAKLVEDFQNLRSDFPGMEDLISVPDGFILTTDAWRVYRNNGDSLPEDLWSQVCLELSDLERRVGRRFGDATGAMPLIVAVRGGAPVSLPGAISTILNVGLNDEIVTALVEAGEDEGFLLSTYLEAIRMYGEVVLGIPYAHFFEILQRFHVGDEGSVPTDEIFPLIDAYKKVLLQAEHPRRGVGFQSDPVRQFRFAIESVFDSWMGETAVEARVSRSPKVPDDMGTAVIVQAMVFGNRDSENCLGGVLFTRNPRTGSSHPVIEWAPKVQCDKIVSGKLRKQLLHTRDLRERFPDIYELLLTVRDRFEARAKRPLDIEFTVEDRKLYILQRRPLRMTFAATARAMWDLVDEGKTNIQLASLIINNALEQPEKALKEGFRDYRVLATGEPVTDTADVGVLVFGTEAALDLARQGEPVIMLRKRPYGESDLAVNHPNVRGIIRCDGNVTGHEAVSAVAYSKPYLINVVDVEGRPLVLIDEDRIRLNPESSLAPFMGRRVFVDGERGIVGVTDAVDFLEDRKARKKLYVDWEYLRDQFERAGYRELDYETLLDIHYQMELELAHYQRLEARLKAGDRSVSEKELMHAFATYLLYIPERDRERTLALKDVALDEFDLGPPLVYHGSHLGREVLKILRALMLCTTWRTHWIHEIMVEKARERGEGENDVIRDIFIKNRTMSVLKDFEAEGFHLMRVPHYYYLIFASNFEYDQDLDKIEIGPGFLKYSEKDVLAQNFLTYLGQVNPRLRDRVRIVQGEPPLGQGHARIVSIGLSIPEEDFDLVCRYLRTFLDQSKYGCPMNLQSAVPEGEFVDLYHLDPAFAPFPEMRIMKQKAGQGSEEGPSQETYVIAFGRCSYGEFDGVVYGRDEYEALLARVKDFEAFAARRGLDGALRPWQFEVDPYRRHSVIAAVGVQVDGTRLRDVLSCLKDHLGLGAGDGQTHDPCPSPESSPSQ
;
A
#
# COMPACT_ATOMS: atom_id res chain seq x y z
N MET A 1 -22.14 17.56 -23.43
CA MET A 1 -20.75 17.51 -22.96
C MET A 1 -20.75 18.04 -21.54
N PRO A 2 -20.29 17.31 -20.52
CA PRO A 2 -20.06 17.92 -19.20
C PRO A 2 -19.02 19.04 -19.39
N GLN A 3 -19.24 20.22 -18.82
CA GLN A 3 -18.51 21.45 -19.15
C GLN A 3 -16.97 21.29 -19.03
N ASP A 4 -16.25 21.52 -20.14
CA ASP A 4 -14.79 21.66 -20.14
C ASP A 4 -14.42 22.91 -19.34
N TYR A 5 -14.01 22.73 -18.08
CA TYR A 5 -13.47 23.81 -17.27
C TYR A 5 -11.94 23.88 -17.45
N TYR A 6 -11.45 25.10 -17.70
CA TYR A 6 -10.01 25.36 -17.79
C TYR A 6 -9.39 25.66 -16.42
N THR A 7 -10.22 26.08 -15.45
CA THR A 7 -9.80 26.40 -14.10
C THR A 7 -10.75 25.75 -13.10
N VAL A 8 -10.23 25.32 -11.94
CA VAL A 8 -11.04 24.71 -10.88
C VAL A 8 -10.40 24.90 -9.50
N PRO A 9 -11.14 25.33 -8.46
CA PRO A 9 -10.61 25.39 -7.11
C PRO A 9 -10.55 24.02 -6.45
N PHE A 10 -9.68 23.85 -5.46
CA PHE A 10 -9.52 22.57 -4.76
C PHE A 10 -10.83 22.02 -4.17
N GLU A 11 -11.69 22.89 -3.65
CA GLU A 11 -12.99 22.52 -3.09
C GLU A 11 -13.94 21.84 -4.11
N ARG A 12 -13.84 22.21 -5.40
CA ARG A 12 -14.75 21.73 -6.47
C ARG A 12 -14.10 20.74 -7.43
N ALA A 13 -12.79 20.52 -7.33
CA ALA A 13 -12.05 19.65 -8.23
C ALA A 13 -12.28 18.17 -7.92
N ASP A 14 -12.31 17.33 -8.96
CA ASP A 14 -12.35 15.87 -8.81
C ASP A 14 -10.93 15.30 -8.81
N PRO A 15 -10.41 14.77 -7.68
CA PRO A 15 -9.05 14.22 -7.61
C PRO A 15 -8.82 12.98 -8.49
N ALA A 16 -9.88 12.34 -9.02
CA ALA A 16 -9.74 11.25 -9.98
C ALA A 16 -9.22 11.70 -11.36
N GLN A 17 -9.39 12.99 -11.71
CA GLN A 17 -9.01 13.55 -13.00
C GLN A 17 -7.51 13.93 -13.08
N VAL A 18 -6.65 12.95 -12.84
CA VAL A 18 -5.18 13.11 -12.83
C VAL A 18 -4.65 13.65 -14.17
N ASP A 19 -5.29 13.28 -15.28
CA ASP A 19 -5.00 13.75 -16.63
C ASP A 19 -5.24 15.25 -16.80
N LYS A 20 -6.24 15.82 -16.11
CA LYS A 20 -6.57 17.25 -16.15
C LYS A 20 -5.83 18.06 -15.10
N LEU A 21 -5.77 17.58 -13.87
CA LEU A 21 -5.23 18.30 -12.72
C LEU A 21 -3.71 18.13 -12.57
N GLY A 22 -3.13 17.18 -13.29
CA GLY A 22 -1.79 16.68 -13.05
C GLY A 22 -1.71 15.83 -11.78
N ALA A 23 -0.68 14.99 -11.66
CA ALA A 23 -0.48 14.11 -10.50
C ALA A 23 -0.34 14.92 -9.20
N LYS A 24 0.38 16.05 -9.23
CA LYS A 24 0.56 16.92 -8.06
C LYS A 24 -0.76 17.56 -7.63
N GLY A 25 -1.50 18.15 -8.59
CA GLY A 25 -2.76 18.83 -8.33
C GLY A 25 -3.83 17.86 -7.80
N ALA A 26 -3.97 16.69 -8.42
CA ALA A 26 -4.89 15.66 -7.98
C ALA A 26 -4.65 15.21 -6.53
N LYS A 27 -3.39 15.06 -6.11
CA LYS A 27 -3.06 14.69 -4.72
C LYS A 27 -3.30 15.81 -3.72
N LEU A 28 -3.00 17.06 -4.09
CA LEU A 28 -3.34 18.23 -3.28
C LEU A 28 -4.85 18.37 -3.07
N VAL A 29 -5.64 18.18 -4.12
CA VAL A 29 -7.11 18.20 -4.05
C VAL A 29 -7.61 17.07 -3.15
N GLU A 30 -7.09 15.86 -3.33
CA GLU A 30 -7.44 14.71 -2.48
C GLU A 30 -7.14 15.01 -1.01
N ASP A 31 -5.97 15.56 -0.70
CA ASP A 31 -5.56 15.86 0.67
C ASP A 31 -6.36 17.01 1.27
N PHE A 32 -6.61 18.07 0.50
CA PHE A 32 -7.41 19.22 0.93
C PHE A 32 -8.84 18.81 1.29
N GLN A 33 -9.48 18.00 0.45
CA GLN A 33 -10.87 17.56 0.67
C GLN A 33 -11.02 16.55 1.80
N ASN A 34 -10.00 15.70 2.00
CA ASN A 34 -10.06 14.62 2.98
C ASN A 34 -9.43 14.96 4.32
N LEU A 35 -8.78 16.12 4.46
CA LEU A 35 -8.04 16.46 5.67
C LEU A 35 -8.89 16.31 6.95
N ARG A 36 -10.14 16.78 6.95
CA ARG A 36 -11.04 16.67 8.12
C ARG A 36 -11.39 15.23 8.47
N SER A 37 -11.53 14.35 7.47
CA SER A 37 -11.84 12.94 7.71
C SER A 37 -10.61 12.16 8.14
N ASP A 38 -9.42 12.52 7.64
CA ASP A 38 -8.15 11.90 8.02
C ASP A 38 -7.67 12.30 9.42
N PHE A 39 -7.93 13.56 9.82
CA PHE A 39 -7.44 14.16 11.06
C PHE A 39 -8.56 14.85 11.85
N PRO A 40 -9.59 14.11 12.32
CA PRO A 40 -10.70 14.69 13.05
C PRO A 40 -10.22 15.35 14.36
N GLY A 41 -10.59 16.62 14.57
CA GLY A 41 -10.20 17.39 15.76
C GLY A 41 -8.78 17.96 15.73
N MET A 42 -8.10 17.93 14.58
CA MET A 42 -6.75 18.49 14.40
C MET A 42 -6.71 19.66 13.40
N GLU A 43 -7.86 20.27 13.08
CA GLU A 43 -7.99 21.31 12.04
C GLU A 43 -7.16 22.57 12.34
N ASP A 44 -6.86 22.82 13.62
CA ASP A 44 -6.00 23.90 14.06
C ASP A 44 -4.51 23.55 13.96
N LEU A 45 -4.15 22.27 13.89
CA LEU A 45 -2.77 21.77 13.89
C LEU A 45 -2.26 21.36 12.52
N ILE A 46 -3.14 20.90 11.62
CA ILE A 46 -2.78 20.47 10.27
C ILE A 46 -3.67 21.11 9.20
N SER A 47 -3.08 21.49 8.06
CA SER A 47 -3.80 21.99 6.89
C SER A 47 -3.12 21.62 5.58
N VAL A 48 -3.87 21.71 4.48
CA VAL A 48 -3.31 21.90 3.14
C VAL A 48 -3.58 23.37 2.76
N PRO A 49 -2.60 24.15 2.29
CA PRO A 49 -2.87 25.51 1.83
C PRO A 49 -3.86 25.51 0.67
N ASP A 50 -4.88 26.40 0.71
CA ASP A 50 -5.94 26.49 -0.30
C ASP A 50 -5.39 27.00 -1.66
N GLY A 51 -6.08 26.68 -2.74
CA GLY A 51 -5.67 27.00 -4.09
C GLY A 51 -6.67 26.62 -5.18
N PHE A 52 -6.23 26.78 -6.42
CA PHE A 52 -6.93 26.38 -7.62
C PHE A 52 -5.96 25.90 -8.70
N ILE A 53 -6.50 25.22 -9.71
CA ILE A 53 -5.73 24.55 -10.76
C ILE A 53 -6.19 25.07 -12.11
N LEU A 54 -5.25 25.42 -12.98
CA LEU A 54 -5.45 25.52 -14.42
C LEU A 54 -5.13 24.15 -15.02
N THR A 55 -6.08 23.58 -15.74
CA THR A 55 -6.00 22.18 -16.23
C THR A 55 -5.01 22.02 -17.39
N THR A 56 -4.67 20.78 -17.74
CA THR A 56 -3.92 20.48 -18.97
C THR A 56 -4.66 20.95 -20.23
N ASP A 57 -5.99 21.05 -20.20
CA ASP A 57 -6.79 21.67 -21.28
C ASP A 57 -6.49 23.17 -21.41
N ALA A 58 -6.29 23.88 -20.30
CA ALA A 58 -5.87 25.28 -20.31
C ALA A 58 -4.48 25.46 -20.94
N TRP A 59 -3.56 24.51 -20.69
CA TRP A 59 -2.26 24.49 -21.36
C TRP A 59 -2.40 24.33 -22.88
N ARG A 60 -3.30 23.45 -23.35
CA ARG A 60 -3.54 23.28 -24.80
C ARG A 60 -4.07 24.56 -25.44
N VAL A 61 -5.01 25.23 -24.78
CA VAL A 61 -5.53 26.53 -25.23
C VAL A 61 -4.42 27.59 -25.28
N TYR A 62 -3.58 27.65 -24.24
CA TYR A 62 -2.42 28.53 -24.19
C TYR A 62 -1.45 28.29 -25.37
N ARG A 63 -1.09 27.02 -25.65
CA ARG A 63 -0.22 26.66 -26.77
C ARG A 63 -0.84 27.01 -28.14
N ASN A 64 -2.14 26.72 -28.30
CA ASN A 64 -2.86 27.01 -29.55
C ASN A 64 -3.03 28.51 -29.81
N ASN A 65 -2.94 29.33 -28.76
CA ASN A 65 -2.97 30.80 -28.85
C ASN A 65 -1.57 31.43 -28.98
N GLY A 66 -0.58 30.67 -29.48
CA GLY A 66 0.76 31.18 -29.73
C GLY A 66 1.56 31.42 -28.45
N ASP A 67 1.40 30.53 -27.47
CA ASP A 67 2.04 30.61 -26.15
C ASP A 67 1.66 31.91 -25.42
N SER A 68 0.36 32.18 -25.34
CA SER A 68 -0.21 33.33 -24.63
C SER A 68 -1.57 32.97 -24.06
N LEU A 69 -1.86 33.41 -22.83
CA LEU A 69 -3.17 33.19 -22.23
C LEU A 69 -4.23 34.04 -22.97
N PRO A 70 -5.30 33.43 -23.54
CA PRO A 70 -6.42 34.21 -24.07
C PRO A 70 -7.11 35.02 -22.98
N GLU A 71 -7.65 36.18 -23.32
CA GLU A 71 -8.28 37.08 -22.35
C GLU A 71 -9.48 36.45 -21.63
N ASP A 72 -10.24 35.58 -22.30
CA ASP A 72 -11.35 34.85 -21.67
C ASP A 72 -10.86 33.87 -20.60
N LEU A 73 -9.76 33.17 -20.85
CA LEU A 73 -9.14 32.26 -19.87
C LEU A 73 -8.50 33.06 -18.74
N TRP A 74 -7.83 34.17 -19.05
CA TRP A 74 -7.25 35.06 -18.04
C TRP A 74 -8.33 35.63 -17.12
N SER A 75 -9.49 36.00 -17.66
CA SER A 75 -10.64 36.46 -16.87
C SER A 75 -11.13 35.39 -15.88
N GLN A 76 -11.15 34.11 -16.28
CA GLN A 76 -11.47 33.00 -15.37
C GLN A 76 -10.42 32.85 -14.27
N VAL A 77 -9.14 32.95 -14.61
CA VAL A 77 -8.04 32.90 -13.63
C VAL A 77 -8.16 34.02 -12.59
N CYS A 78 -8.50 35.25 -13.02
CA CYS A 78 -8.72 36.37 -12.12
C CYS A 78 -9.94 36.16 -11.20
N LEU A 79 -11.01 35.53 -11.70
CA LEU A 79 -12.17 35.17 -10.87
C LEU A 79 -11.81 34.14 -9.80
N GLU A 80 -11.07 33.08 -10.17
CA GLU A 80 -10.60 32.08 -9.20
C GLU A 80 -9.60 32.66 -8.18
N LEU A 81 -8.75 33.60 -8.60
CA LEU A 81 -7.89 34.35 -7.68
C LEU A 81 -8.73 35.16 -6.68
N SER A 82 -9.76 35.87 -7.14
CA SER A 82 -10.63 36.65 -6.25
C SER A 82 -11.45 35.78 -5.31
N ASP A 83 -11.88 34.60 -5.77
CA ASP A 83 -12.52 33.61 -4.92
C ASP A 83 -11.56 33.06 -3.85
N LEU A 84 -10.30 32.82 -4.22
CA LEU A 84 -9.25 32.44 -3.26
C LEU A 84 -8.99 33.55 -2.23
N GLU A 85 -8.95 34.83 -2.63
CA GLU A 85 -8.85 35.97 -1.69
C GLU A 85 -9.96 35.93 -0.64
N ARG A 86 -11.20 35.65 -1.07
CA ARG A 86 -12.36 35.55 -0.15
C ARG A 86 -12.25 34.38 0.81
N ARG A 87 -11.78 33.20 0.35
CA ARG A 87 -11.64 32.00 1.18
C ARG A 87 -10.48 32.12 2.18
N VAL A 88 -9.35 32.68 1.75
CA VAL A 88 -8.16 32.87 2.59
C VAL A 88 -8.29 34.10 3.51
N GLY A 89 -9.13 35.07 3.14
CA GLY A 89 -9.31 36.31 3.91
C GLY A 89 -8.17 37.31 3.73
N ARG A 90 -7.41 37.22 2.63
CA ARG A 90 -6.30 38.13 2.28
C ARG A 90 -6.46 38.60 0.85
N ARG A 91 -6.08 39.85 0.57
CA ARG A 91 -6.15 40.45 -0.79
C ARG A 91 -4.80 40.35 -1.50
N PHE A 92 -4.82 39.98 -2.77
CA PHE A 92 -3.65 39.88 -3.63
C PHE A 92 -3.19 41.29 -4.04
N GLY A 93 -1.90 41.57 -3.87
CA GLY A 93 -1.34 42.90 -4.12
C GLY A 93 -1.71 43.97 -3.09
N ASP A 94 -2.19 43.58 -1.89
CA ASP A 94 -2.50 44.51 -0.81
C ASP A 94 -1.22 45.15 -0.24
N ALA A 95 -1.16 46.49 -0.30
CA ALA A 95 -0.06 47.30 0.22
C ALA A 95 -0.49 48.16 1.43
N THR A 96 -1.58 47.80 2.12
CA THR A 96 -2.08 48.54 3.30
C THR A 96 -1.27 48.30 4.58
N GLY A 97 -0.32 47.36 4.55
CA GLY A 97 0.44 46.91 5.71
C GLY A 97 -0.09 45.63 6.37
N ALA A 98 -1.25 45.12 5.92
CA ALA A 98 -1.70 43.77 6.26
C ALA A 98 -1.02 42.72 5.37
N MET A 99 -0.77 41.50 5.89
CA MET A 99 -0.19 40.41 5.10
C MET A 99 -1.06 40.10 3.86
N PRO A 100 -0.57 40.33 2.63
CA PRO A 100 -1.36 40.10 1.43
C PRO A 100 -1.50 38.61 1.13
N LEU A 101 -2.39 38.28 0.19
CA LEU A 101 -2.37 36.98 -0.44
C LEU A 101 -1.11 36.91 -1.32
N ILE A 102 -0.20 36.02 -0.95
CA ILE A 102 0.99 35.69 -1.72
C ILE A 102 0.81 34.25 -2.19
N VAL A 103 1.12 33.96 -3.45
CA VAL A 103 0.86 32.63 -4.02
C VAL A 103 2.13 31.95 -4.53
N ALA A 104 2.12 30.62 -4.46
CA ALA A 104 3.01 29.76 -5.21
C ALA A 104 2.32 29.35 -6.52
N VAL A 105 3.09 29.36 -7.62
CA VAL A 105 2.65 28.87 -8.94
C VAL A 105 3.52 27.66 -9.29
N ARG A 106 2.91 26.47 -9.27
CA ARG A 106 3.62 25.18 -9.37
C ARG A 106 3.13 24.39 -10.57
N GLY A 107 4.04 23.82 -11.34
CA GLY A 107 3.67 22.89 -12.41
C GLY A 107 3.34 21.48 -11.91
N GLY A 108 2.41 20.82 -12.60
CA GLY A 108 2.05 19.43 -12.36
C GLY A 108 1.62 18.72 -13.63
N ALA A 109 2.45 17.80 -14.12
CA ALA A 109 2.07 16.92 -15.24
C ALA A 109 1.26 15.72 -14.75
N PRO A 110 0.47 15.08 -15.63
CA PRO A 110 -0.25 13.83 -15.31
C PRO A 110 0.67 12.68 -14.88
N VAL A 111 1.92 12.71 -15.35
CA VAL A 111 2.97 11.80 -14.90
C VAL A 111 4.01 12.53 -14.04
N SER A 112 4.57 11.84 -13.05
CA SER A 112 5.60 12.41 -12.18
C SER A 112 6.90 12.65 -12.94
N LEU A 113 7.32 13.91 -13.07
CA LEU A 113 8.62 14.33 -13.61
C LEU A 113 9.39 15.15 -12.54
N PRO A 114 10.09 14.50 -11.59
CA PRO A 114 10.75 15.19 -10.49
C PRO A 114 11.77 16.22 -10.98
N GLY A 115 11.74 17.44 -10.41
CA GLY A 115 12.66 18.53 -10.76
C GLY A 115 12.52 19.11 -12.17
N ALA A 116 11.59 18.61 -12.99
CA ALA A 116 11.55 18.93 -14.42
C ALA A 116 10.61 20.07 -14.82
N ILE A 117 9.58 20.34 -14.01
CA ILE A 117 8.58 21.39 -14.27
C ILE A 117 8.77 22.50 -13.23
N SER A 118 8.74 23.74 -13.70
CA SER A 118 9.09 24.89 -12.87
C SER A 118 8.10 25.14 -11.73
N THR A 119 8.61 25.77 -10.67
CA THR A 119 7.85 26.32 -9.55
C THR A 119 8.33 27.74 -9.31
N ILE A 120 7.41 28.66 -9.01
CA ILE A 120 7.71 30.02 -8.60
C ILE A 120 6.99 30.26 -7.27
N LEU A 121 7.73 30.65 -6.24
CA LEU A 121 7.18 31.02 -4.94
C LEU A 121 7.08 32.53 -4.81
N ASN A 122 6.38 32.98 -3.77
CA ASN A 122 6.35 34.37 -3.33
C ASN A 122 5.79 35.35 -4.39
N VAL A 123 4.92 34.87 -5.29
CA VAL A 123 4.29 35.70 -6.33
C VAL A 123 3.28 36.62 -5.68
N GLY A 124 3.35 37.91 -6.02
CA GLY A 124 2.55 38.99 -5.45
C GLY A 124 3.38 40.00 -4.66
N LEU A 125 4.63 39.69 -4.29
CA LEU A 125 5.52 40.63 -3.61
C LEU A 125 6.15 41.64 -4.58
N ASN A 126 6.21 42.90 -4.14
CA ASN A 126 6.92 44.00 -4.78
C ASN A 126 7.50 44.96 -3.73
N ASP A 127 8.18 46.02 -4.20
CA ASP A 127 8.81 47.01 -3.33
C ASP A 127 7.82 47.73 -2.40
N GLU A 128 6.65 48.10 -2.92
CA GLU A 128 5.62 48.83 -2.18
C GLU A 128 5.04 47.98 -1.04
N ILE A 129 4.71 46.72 -1.34
CA ILE A 129 4.15 45.76 -0.39
C ILE A 129 5.17 45.41 0.70
N VAL A 130 6.42 45.13 0.32
CA VAL A 130 7.47 44.80 1.29
C VAL A 130 7.72 45.99 2.21
N THR A 131 7.78 47.20 1.67
CA THR A 131 7.94 48.43 2.48
C THR A 131 6.76 48.60 3.45
N ALA A 132 5.52 48.45 2.98
CA ALA A 132 4.33 48.59 3.81
C ALA A 132 4.28 47.56 4.95
N LEU A 133 4.71 46.31 4.71
CA LEU A 133 4.76 45.26 5.73
C LEU A 133 5.85 45.55 6.78
N VAL A 134 7.03 46.01 6.36
CA VAL A 134 8.09 46.42 7.29
C VAL A 134 7.61 47.60 8.16
N GLU A 135 6.97 48.61 7.56
CA GLU A 135 6.40 49.75 8.29
C GLU A 135 5.29 49.35 9.27
N ALA A 136 4.54 48.28 8.95
CA ALA A 136 3.52 47.70 9.82
C ALA A 136 4.10 46.84 10.97
N GLY A 137 5.41 46.63 11.00
CA GLY A 137 6.11 45.95 12.11
C GLY A 137 6.33 44.44 11.92
N GLU A 138 6.17 43.92 10.71
CA GLU A 138 6.59 42.55 10.38
C GLU A 138 8.13 42.41 10.38
N ASP A 139 8.64 41.19 10.59
CA ASP A 139 10.09 40.94 10.67
C ASP A 139 10.78 41.28 9.34
N GLU A 140 11.65 42.30 9.38
CA GLU A 140 12.35 42.81 8.20
C GLU A 140 13.24 41.75 7.55
N GLY A 141 13.93 40.94 8.35
CA GLY A 141 14.79 39.87 7.84
C GLY A 141 14.00 38.80 7.07
N PHE A 142 12.86 38.38 7.59
CA PHE A 142 11.92 37.49 6.92
C PHE A 142 11.42 38.08 5.60
N LEU A 143 10.94 39.33 5.61
CA LEU A 143 10.37 39.95 4.42
C LEU A 143 11.42 40.16 3.32
N LEU A 144 12.57 40.71 3.66
CA LEU A 144 13.64 40.97 2.70
C LEU A 144 14.22 39.67 2.14
N SER A 145 14.40 38.62 2.96
CA SER A 145 14.87 37.32 2.46
C SER A 145 13.85 36.63 1.55
N THR A 146 12.56 36.71 1.89
CA THR A 146 11.46 36.19 1.06
C THR A 146 11.36 36.94 -0.26
N TYR A 147 11.54 38.26 -0.24
CA TYR A 147 11.51 39.10 -1.43
C TYR A 147 12.73 38.90 -2.33
N LEU A 148 13.93 38.78 -1.74
CA LEU A 148 15.14 38.40 -2.47
C LEU A 148 14.93 37.09 -3.24
N GLU A 149 14.29 36.10 -2.60
CA GLU A 149 13.92 34.84 -3.23
C GLU A 149 12.87 35.02 -4.34
N ALA A 150 11.85 35.86 -4.13
CA ALA A 150 10.87 36.19 -5.16
C ALA A 150 11.52 36.77 -6.42
N ILE A 151 12.44 37.73 -6.26
CA ILE A 151 13.19 38.36 -7.35
C ILE A 151 14.07 37.33 -8.08
N ARG A 152 14.78 36.51 -7.32
CA ARG A 152 15.63 35.43 -7.86
C ARG A 152 14.81 34.46 -8.70
N MET A 153 13.73 33.90 -8.14
CA MET A 153 12.87 32.93 -8.82
C MET A 153 12.19 33.54 -10.05
N TYR A 154 11.80 34.82 -9.98
CA TYR A 154 11.30 35.56 -11.14
C TYR A 154 12.37 35.63 -12.24
N GLY A 155 13.61 35.98 -11.89
CA GLY A 155 14.73 35.99 -12.84
C GLY A 155 14.97 34.61 -13.49
N GLU A 156 15.03 33.55 -12.68
CA GLU A 156 15.27 32.19 -13.17
C GLU A 156 14.15 31.65 -14.04
N VAL A 157 12.91 31.74 -13.59
CA VAL A 157 11.79 31.03 -14.21
C VAL A 157 11.06 31.92 -15.22
N VAL A 158 10.88 33.21 -14.91
CA VAL A 158 10.13 34.13 -15.77
C VAL A 158 11.02 34.75 -16.84
N LEU A 159 12.25 35.15 -16.48
CA LEU A 159 13.18 35.74 -17.46
C LEU A 159 14.16 34.73 -18.05
N GLY A 160 14.21 33.49 -17.54
CA GLY A 160 15.09 32.44 -18.06
C GLY A 160 16.58 32.66 -17.73
N ILE A 161 16.89 33.45 -16.70
CA ILE A 161 18.27 33.78 -16.32
C ILE A 161 18.88 32.59 -15.57
N PRO A 162 20.01 32.02 -16.01
CA PRO A 162 20.64 30.92 -15.29
C PRO A 162 21.00 31.27 -13.84
N TYR A 163 20.74 30.35 -12.90
CA TYR A 163 21.05 30.53 -11.47
C TYR A 163 22.51 30.94 -11.21
N ALA A 164 23.44 30.53 -12.08
CA ALA A 164 24.86 30.86 -11.96
C ALA A 164 25.13 32.37 -11.80
N HIS A 165 24.37 33.24 -12.48
CA HIS A 165 24.53 34.69 -12.34
C HIS A 165 24.18 35.19 -10.94
N PHE A 166 23.08 34.67 -10.36
CA PHE A 166 22.68 35.00 -8.98
C PHE A 166 23.64 34.41 -7.95
N PHE A 167 24.16 33.21 -8.21
CA PHE A 167 25.16 32.56 -7.36
C PHE A 167 26.45 33.38 -7.31
N GLU A 168 26.98 33.84 -8.44
CA GLU A 168 28.19 34.67 -8.52
C GLU A 168 28.06 35.98 -7.75
N ILE A 169 26.88 36.62 -7.80
CA ILE A 169 26.62 37.80 -6.99
C ILE A 169 26.65 37.43 -5.52
N LEU A 170 25.92 36.39 -5.13
CA LEU A 170 25.79 36.02 -3.73
C LEU A 170 27.16 35.67 -3.10
N GLN A 171 28.09 35.09 -3.87
CA GLN A 171 29.46 34.84 -3.41
C GLN A 171 30.23 36.14 -3.07
N ARG A 172 30.11 37.19 -3.88
CA ARG A 172 30.79 38.47 -3.65
C ARG A 172 30.37 39.16 -2.35
N PHE A 173 29.15 38.90 -1.90
CA PHE A 173 28.63 39.43 -0.65
C PHE A 173 29.15 38.66 0.59
N HIS A 174 30.05 37.67 0.44
CA HIS A 174 30.65 36.88 1.54
C HIS A 174 29.64 36.34 2.56
N VAL A 175 28.40 36.19 2.11
CA VAL A 175 27.30 35.72 2.94
C VAL A 175 27.53 34.24 3.19
N GLY A 176 27.72 33.89 4.47
CA GLY A 176 27.93 32.54 4.96
C GLY A 176 26.72 31.63 4.74
N ASP A 177 26.18 31.07 5.84
CA ASP A 177 24.97 30.25 5.78
C ASP A 177 23.75 31.10 5.37
N GLU A 178 22.84 30.56 4.55
CA GLU A 178 21.57 31.24 4.26
C GLU A 178 20.80 31.53 5.57
N GLY A 179 20.39 32.78 5.77
CA GLY A 179 19.83 33.26 7.04
C GLY A 179 20.84 33.83 8.03
N SER A 180 22.15 33.77 7.72
CA SER A 180 23.20 34.54 8.40
C SER A 180 23.54 35.85 7.68
N VAL A 181 22.83 36.19 6.60
CA VAL A 181 22.96 37.49 5.94
C VAL A 181 22.43 38.55 6.92
N PRO A 182 23.26 39.49 7.38
CA PRO A 182 22.80 40.60 8.17
C PRO A 182 21.69 41.35 7.41
N THR A 183 20.60 41.75 8.08
CA THR A 183 19.44 42.39 7.43
C THR A 183 19.86 43.59 6.56
N ASP A 184 20.86 44.34 7.00
CA ASP A 184 21.46 45.49 6.33
C ASP A 184 22.19 45.13 5.01
N GLU A 185 22.64 43.89 4.84
CA GLU A 185 23.27 43.41 3.60
C GLU A 185 22.25 42.85 2.59
N ILE A 186 21.03 42.49 3.02
CA ILE A 186 20.02 41.93 2.12
C ILE A 186 19.54 42.98 1.10
N PHE A 187 19.41 44.24 1.51
CA PHE A 187 18.95 45.30 0.62
C PHE A 187 19.93 45.57 -0.55
N PRO A 188 21.25 45.75 -0.33
CA PRO A 188 22.25 45.80 -1.39
C PRO A 188 22.24 44.57 -2.32
N LEU A 189 21.96 43.38 -1.78
CA LEU A 189 21.88 42.14 -2.54
C LEU A 189 20.63 42.09 -3.43
N ILE A 190 19.47 42.54 -2.93
CA ILE A 190 18.24 42.74 -3.71
C ILE A 190 18.51 43.67 -4.90
N ASP A 191 19.18 44.80 -4.66
CA ASP A 191 19.53 45.75 -5.72
C ASP A 191 20.48 45.14 -6.75
N ALA A 192 21.45 44.34 -6.31
CA ALA A 192 22.34 43.61 -7.20
C ALA A 192 21.57 42.60 -8.08
N TYR A 193 20.59 41.89 -7.51
CA TYR A 193 19.74 40.97 -8.26
C TYR A 193 18.87 41.71 -9.28
N LYS A 194 18.22 42.81 -8.87
CA LYS A 194 17.43 43.64 -9.80
C LYS A 194 18.27 44.17 -10.97
N LYS A 195 19.53 44.53 -10.75
CA LYS A 195 20.45 44.93 -11.83
C LYS A 195 20.68 43.81 -12.85
N VAL A 196 20.77 42.56 -12.43
CA VAL A 196 20.84 41.41 -13.35
C VAL A 196 19.55 41.28 -14.15
N LEU A 197 18.39 41.39 -13.49
CA LEU A 197 17.09 41.31 -14.17
C LEU A 197 16.93 42.44 -15.21
N LEU A 198 17.45 43.64 -14.93
CA LEU A 198 17.43 44.78 -15.86
C LEU A 198 18.37 44.61 -17.08
N GLN A 199 19.32 43.68 -17.01
CA GLN A 199 20.21 43.36 -18.12
C GLN A 199 19.68 42.20 -18.99
N ALA A 200 18.68 41.48 -18.51
CA ALA A 200 18.10 40.35 -19.21
C ALA A 200 16.99 40.80 -20.18
N GLU A 201 17.08 40.34 -21.43
CA GLU A 201 16.04 40.54 -22.44
C GLU A 201 15.24 39.26 -22.64
N HIS A 202 13.94 39.26 -22.33
CA HIS A 202 13.04 38.15 -22.62
C HIS A 202 12.08 38.49 -23.77
N PRO A 203 11.99 37.66 -24.82
CA PRO A 203 11.28 37.99 -26.06
C PRO A 203 9.78 38.29 -25.88
N ARG A 204 9.14 37.70 -24.86
CA ARG A 204 7.70 37.87 -24.57
C ARG A 204 7.37 38.68 -23.32
N ARG A 205 8.36 38.96 -22.46
CA ARG A 205 8.11 39.45 -21.08
C ARG A 205 8.83 40.76 -20.75
N GLY A 206 9.62 41.26 -21.69
CA GLY A 206 10.38 42.49 -21.52
C GLY A 206 11.59 42.28 -20.62
N VAL A 207 11.98 43.37 -19.95
CA VAL A 207 13.21 43.49 -19.16
C VAL A 207 12.86 43.82 -17.72
N GLY A 208 13.63 43.30 -16.76
CA GLY A 208 13.48 43.64 -15.34
C GLY A 208 12.37 42.90 -14.58
N PHE A 209 12.31 43.17 -13.28
CA PHE A 209 11.27 42.67 -12.39
C PHE A 209 9.96 43.45 -12.59
N GLN A 210 8.83 42.76 -12.71
CA GLN A 210 7.52 43.41 -12.86
C GLN A 210 6.96 43.77 -11.49
N SER A 211 6.75 45.06 -11.25
CA SER A 211 6.21 45.58 -9.99
C SER A 211 4.69 45.40 -9.85
N ASP A 212 3.95 45.31 -10.95
CA ASP A 212 2.52 45.02 -10.95
C ASP A 212 2.27 43.54 -10.59
N PRO A 213 1.67 43.24 -9.41
CA PRO A 213 1.43 41.87 -8.96
C PRO A 213 0.61 41.04 -9.94
N VAL A 214 -0.35 41.67 -10.64
CA VAL A 214 -1.26 40.97 -11.57
C VAL A 214 -0.52 40.52 -12.82
N ARG A 215 0.38 41.37 -13.34
CA ARG A 215 1.27 40.99 -14.46
C ARG A 215 2.30 39.97 -14.04
N GLN A 216 2.89 40.12 -12.85
CA GLN A 216 3.81 39.14 -12.29
C GLN A 216 3.14 37.75 -12.22
N PHE A 217 1.90 37.70 -11.75
CA PHE A 217 1.10 36.48 -11.68
C PHE A 217 0.80 35.88 -13.05
N ARG A 218 0.38 36.69 -14.03
CA ARG A 218 0.19 36.23 -15.42
C ARG A 218 1.46 35.59 -15.97
N PHE A 219 2.58 36.29 -15.85
CA PHE A 219 3.86 35.79 -16.36
C PHE A 219 4.33 34.54 -15.62
N ALA A 220 4.09 34.43 -14.31
CA ALA A 220 4.40 33.22 -13.56
C ALA A 220 3.64 32.00 -14.11
N ILE A 221 2.34 32.12 -14.37
CA ILE A 221 1.52 31.04 -14.95
C ILE A 221 2.05 30.64 -16.34
N GLU A 222 2.24 31.63 -17.22
CA GLU A 222 2.75 31.39 -18.57
C GLU A 222 4.14 30.73 -18.53
N SER A 223 5.00 31.09 -17.57
CA SER A 223 6.34 30.49 -17.41
C SER A 223 6.28 29.03 -17.02
N VAL A 224 5.33 28.67 -16.14
CA VAL A 224 5.14 27.27 -15.76
C VAL A 224 4.58 26.47 -16.94
N PHE A 225 3.65 27.02 -17.72
CA PHE A 225 3.21 26.38 -18.96
C PHE A 225 4.33 26.23 -20.00
N ASP A 226 5.19 27.23 -20.16
CA ASP A 226 6.36 27.16 -21.04
C ASP A 226 7.36 26.11 -20.59
N SER A 227 7.51 25.92 -19.27
CA SER A 227 8.49 24.98 -18.70
C SER A 227 8.27 23.54 -19.16
N TRP A 228 7.05 23.19 -19.59
CA TRP A 228 6.79 21.90 -20.24
C TRP A 228 7.64 21.69 -21.51
N MET A 229 7.90 22.73 -22.28
CA MET A 229 8.77 22.64 -23.46
C MET A 229 10.24 22.99 -23.15
N GLY A 230 10.58 23.20 -21.88
CA GLY A 230 11.95 23.44 -21.44
C GLY A 230 12.83 22.20 -21.54
N GLU A 231 14.15 22.39 -21.68
CA GLU A 231 15.13 21.32 -21.90
C GLU A 231 15.05 20.20 -20.85
N THR A 232 14.90 20.56 -19.57
CA THR A 232 14.83 19.57 -18.48
C THR A 232 13.55 18.73 -18.55
N ALA A 233 12.41 19.33 -18.88
CA ALA A 233 11.16 18.61 -19.07
C ALA A 233 11.19 17.70 -20.30
N VAL A 234 11.74 18.18 -21.42
CA VAL A 234 11.89 17.40 -22.65
C VAL A 234 12.78 16.18 -22.41
N GLU A 235 13.96 16.36 -21.81
CA GLU A 235 14.88 15.25 -21.50
C GLU A 235 14.22 14.25 -20.53
N ALA A 236 13.53 14.74 -19.50
CA ALA A 236 12.80 13.89 -18.55
C ALA A 236 11.67 13.09 -19.23
N ARG A 237 11.00 13.63 -20.25
CA ARG A 237 9.96 12.92 -21.03
C ARG A 237 10.54 11.87 -21.97
N VAL A 238 11.61 12.21 -22.69
CA VAL A 238 12.25 11.34 -23.69
C VAL A 238 12.99 10.17 -23.02
N SER A 239 13.52 10.38 -21.81
CA SER A 239 14.18 9.35 -21.00
C SER A 239 13.21 8.34 -20.36
N ARG A 240 11.88 8.58 -20.39
CA ARG A 240 10.90 7.62 -19.88
C ARG A 240 10.61 6.48 -20.85
N SER A 241 10.22 5.35 -20.28
CA SER A 241 9.62 4.23 -21.00
C SER A 241 8.29 3.84 -20.30
N PRO A 242 7.13 3.93 -20.97
CA PRO A 242 6.93 4.57 -22.27
C PRO A 242 7.26 6.07 -22.24
N LYS A 243 7.59 6.62 -23.41
CA LYS A 243 7.85 8.06 -23.56
C LYS A 243 6.58 8.86 -23.27
N VAL A 244 6.75 10.04 -22.71
CA VAL A 244 5.64 10.96 -22.42
C VAL A 244 5.45 11.86 -23.64
N PRO A 245 4.24 11.96 -24.21
CA PRO A 245 4.02 12.74 -25.42
C PRO A 245 3.98 14.24 -25.11
N ASP A 246 4.38 15.07 -26.08
CA ASP A 246 4.48 16.51 -25.90
C ASP A 246 3.10 17.19 -25.76
N ASP A 247 2.03 16.60 -26.28
CA ASP A 247 0.66 17.11 -26.24
C ASP A 247 -0.09 16.80 -24.92
N MET A 248 0.52 16.03 -24.02
CA MET A 248 0.00 15.78 -22.67
C MET A 248 -0.12 17.07 -21.85
N GLY A 249 0.85 17.99 -22.04
CA GLY A 249 0.88 19.27 -21.34
C GLY A 249 1.12 19.17 -19.84
N THR A 250 1.01 20.31 -19.16
CA THR A 250 1.10 20.43 -17.70
C THR A 250 -0.06 21.24 -17.16
N ALA A 251 -0.57 20.86 -15.99
CA ALA A 251 -1.42 21.72 -15.20
C ALA A 251 -0.58 22.77 -14.45
N VAL A 252 -1.22 23.88 -14.05
CA VAL A 252 -0.65 24.90 -13.17
C VAL A 252 -1.46 24.95 -11.90
N ILE A 253 -0.80 24.81 -10.76
CA ILE A 253 -1.40 24.84 -9.43
C ILE A 253 -1.04 26.20 -8.81
N VAL A 254 -2.06 26.99 -8.50
CA VAL A 254 -1.92 28.26 -7.78
C VAL A 254 -2.37 28.02 -6.34
N GLN A 255 -1.46 28.22 -5.39
CA GLN A 255 -1.68 27.87 -4.00
C GLN A 255 -1.25 29.01 -3.08
N ALA A 256 -2.00 29.28 -2.02
CA ALA A 256 -1.62 30.28 -1.02
C ALA A 256 -0.28 29.90 -0.36
N MET A 257 0.60 30.89 -0.18
CA MET A 257 1.88 30.70 0.49
C MET A 257 1.70 30.44 1.99
N VAL A 258 2.57 29.58 2.51
CA VAL A 258 2.83 29.37 3.93
C VAL A 258 4.33 29.48 4.18
N PHE A 259 4.73 30.04 5.31
CA PHE A 259 6.09 30.53 5.53
C PHE A 259 6.84 29.77 6.62
N GLY A 260 7.64 28.77 6.22
CA GLY A 260 8.59 28.08 7.10
C GLY A 260 9.83 28.91 7.48
N ASN A 261 9.93 30.13 6.93
CA ASN A 261 11.06 31.04 7.07
C ASN A 261 10.77 32.31 7.89
N ARG A 262 9.61 32.40 8.55
CA ARG A 262 9.22 33.58 9.33
C ARG A 262 10.07 33.76 10.59
N ASP A 263 10.31 32.69 11.33
CA ASP A 263 11.17 32.70 12.52
C ASP A 263 11.85 31.32 12.73
N SER A 264 12.74 31.23 13.72
CA SER A 264 13.47 29.98 14.03
C SER A 264 12.83 29.11 15.11
N GLU A 265 11.89 29.66 15.88
CA GLU A 265 11.35 29.05 17.10
C GLU A 265 10.03 28.31 16.87
N ASN A 266 9.25 28.72 15.87
CA ASN A 266 7.92 28.20 15.57
C ASN A 266 7.74 27.84 14.08
N CYS A 267 8.71 28.16 13.23
CA CYS A 267 8.64 27.92 11.78
C CYS A 267 9.79 27.05 11.26
N LEU A 268 9.45 26.09 10.39
CA LEU A 268 10.42 25.24 9.70
C LEU A 268 9.89 24.72 8.37
N GLY A 269 10.81 24.35 7.47
CA GLY A 269 10.50 23.59 6.26
C GLY A 269 11.14 22.21 6.33
N GLY A 270 10.51 21.19 5.73
CA GLY A 270 11.07 19.85 5.74
C GLY A 270 10.43 18.88 4.75
N VAL A 271 11.09 17.72 4.63
CA VAL A 271 10.64 16.59 3.83
C VAL A 271 10.64 15.35 4.70
N LEU A 272 9.53 14.59 4.63
CA LEU A 272 9.32 13.33 5.33
C LEU A 272 9.25 12.19 4.30
N PHE A 273 10.21 11.28 4.36
CA PHE A 273 10.05 9.95 3.80
C PHE A 273 9.53 9.03 4.89
N THR A 274 8.35 8.48 4.65
CA THR A 274 7.64 7.58 5.58
C THR A 274 8.42 6.31 5.93
N ARG A 275 9.31 5.87 5.02
CA ARG A 275 10.22 4.74 5.15
C ARG A 275 11.61 5.11 4.64
N ASN A 276 12.64 4.34 5.01
CA ASN A 276 13.96 4.54 4.44
C ASN A 276 14.00 4.12 2.95
N PRO A 277 14.40 5.00 2.02
CA PRO A 277 14.31 4.72 0.59
C PRO A 277 15.34 3.70 0.08
N ARG A 278 16.41 3.44 0.84
CA ARG A 278 17.48 2.49 0.50
C ARG A 278 17.31 1.13 1.16
N THR A 279 16.82 1.09 2.40
CA THR A 279 16.70 -0.16 3.18
C THR A 279 15.28 -0.65 3.37
N GLY A 280 14.26 0.20 3.17
CA GLY A 280 12.85 -0.11 3.39
C GLY A 280 12.43 -0.14 4.87
N SER A 281 13.34 0.21 5.79
CA SER A 281 13.04 0.27 7.23
C SER A 281 11.85 1.19 7.54
N SER A 282 11.04 0.80 8.53
CA SER A 282 9.90 1.56 9.06
C SER A 282 10.27 2.87 9.78
N HIS A 283 11.56 3.13 9.97
CA HIS A 283 12.04 4.37 10.55
C HIS A 283 11.96 5.50 9.51
N PRO A 284 11.22 6.59 9.79
CA PRO A 284 11.07 7.69 8.85
C PRO A 284 12.38 8.48 8.72
N VAL A 285 12.67 8.92 7.50
CA VAL A 285 13.76 9.86 7.20
C VAL A 285 13.14 11.24 7.10
N ILE A 286 13.52 12.14 8.00
CA ILE A 286 13.06 13.53 8.03
C ILE A 286 14.28 14.42 7.91
N GLU A 287 14.32 15.22 6.84
CA GLU A 287 15.32 16.27 6.65
C GLU A 287 14.61 17.62 6.70
N TRP A 288 15.09 18.52 7.55
CA TRP A 288 14.41 19.78 7.83
C TRP A 288 15.39 20.88 8.22
N ALA A 289 14.93 22.14 8.16
CA ALA A 289 15.67 23.28 8.66
C ALA A 289 14.70 24.35 9.22
N PRO A 290 15.05 24.99 10.36
CA PRO A 290 14.29 26.13 10.87
C PRO A 290 14.62 27.39 10.06
N LYS A 291 13.62 28.28 9.96
CA LYS A 291 13.70 29.54 9.23
C LYS A 291 14.06 29.36 7.73
N VAL A 292 13.46 28.39 7.05
CA VAL A 292 13.77 28.03 5.64
C VAL A 292 12.49 27.69 4.86
N GLN A 293 12.41 28.10 3.59
CA GLN A 293 11.37 27.63 2.68
C GLN A 293 11.69 26.21 2.18
N CYS A 294 10.70 25.30 2.21
CA CYS A 294 10.87 23.89 1.86
C CYS A 294 11.49 23.68 0.47
N ASP A 295 11.23 24.56 -0.51
CA ASP A 295 11.78 24.46 -1.88
C ASP A 295 13.32 24.40 -1.89
N LYS A 296 14.00 25.08 -0.97
CA LYS A 296 15.47 25.06 -0.90
C LYS A 296 16.03 23.70 -0.52
N ILE A 297 15.28 22.95 0.29
CA ILE A 297 15.64 21.59 0.71
C ILE A 297 15.49 20.63 -0.48
N VAL A 298 14.32 20.65 -1.14
CA VAL A 298 14.04 19.73 -2.26
C VAL A 298 14.86 20.06 -3.51
N SER A 299 15.13 21.34 -3.78
CA SER A 299 15.97 21.75 -4.93
C SER A 299 17.47 21.59 -4.66
N GLY A 300 17.88 21.22 -3.45
CA GLY A 300 19.29 21.15 -3.06
C GLY A 300 20.00 22.49 -3.20
N LYS A 301 19.28 23.61 -2.98
CA LYS A 301 19.83 24.98 -3.01
C LYS A 301 20.15 25.53 -1.61
N LEU A 302 19.70 24.84 -0.56
CA LEU A 302 19.88 25.24 0.83
C LEU A 302 21.35 25.26 1.23
N ARG A 303 21.88 26.42 1.61
CA ARG A 303 23.29 26.56 2.02
C ARG A 303 23.60 26.23 3.47
N LYS A 304 22.56 25.99 4.27
CA LYS A 304 22.62 25.70 5.70
C LYS A 304 22.68 24.20 5.96
N GLN A 305 23.31 23.79 7.05
CA GLN A 305 23.27 22.41 7.50
C GLN A 305 21.81 21.94 7.71
N LEU A 306 21.44 20.85 7.05
CA LEU A 306 20.18 20.16 7.28
C LEU A 306 20.21 19.40 8.60
N LEU A 307 19.09 19.46 9.31
CA LEU A 307 18.86 18.70 10.52
C LEU A 307 18.06 17.44 10.19
N HIS A 308 18.22 16.41 11.00
CA HIS A 308 17.65 15.09 10.72
C HIS A 308 16.51 14.72 11.68
N THR A 309 15.94 13.53 11.48
CA THR A 309 14.81 12.98 12.28
C THR A 309 15.02 13.11 13.78
N ARG A 310 16.25 12.83 14.27
CA ARG A 310 16.57 12.91 15.69
C ARG A 310 16.48 14.34 16.21
N ASP A 311 17.04 15.30 15.47
CA ASP A 311 17.00 16.71 15.85
C ASP A 311 15.58 17.23 15.94
N LEU A 312 14.68 16.79 15.04
CA LEU A 312 13.27 17.20 15.07
C LEU A 312 12.59 16.67 16.33
N ARG A 313 12.80 15.40 16.67
CA ARG A 313 12.24 14.78 17.87
C ARG A 313 12.71 15.48 19.15
N GLU A 314 13.96 15.93 19.18
CA GLU A 314 14.52 16.62 20.34
C GLU A 314 14.05 18.08 20.47
N ARG A 315 13.92 18.81 19.34
CA ARG A 315 13.60 20.26 19.35
C ARG A 315 12.10 20.57 19.21
N PHE A 316 11.37 19.78 18.43
CA PHE A 316 9.95 19.96 18.11
C PHE A 316 9.19 18.63 18.27
N PRO A 317 9.10 18.08 19.50
CA PRO A 317 8.51 16.76 19.72
C PRO A 317 7.03 16.69 19.32
N ASP A 318 6.27 17.77 19.50
CA ASP A 318 4.87 17.86 19.07
C ASP A 318 4.71 17.78 17.55
N ILE A 319 5.56 18.48 16.78
CA ILE A 319 5.58 18.41 15.33
C ILE A 319 6.02 17.02 14.86
N TYR A 320 7.00 16.41 15.53
CA TYR A 320 7.44 15.06 15.24
C TYR A 320 6.30 14.04 15.39
N GLU A 321 5.56 14.07 16.50
CA GLU A 321 4.41 13.17 16.73
C GLU A 321 3.27 13.43 15.72
N LEU A 322 3.05 14.70 15.34
CA LEU A 322 2.08 15.05 14.31
C LEU A 322 2.48 14.47 12.95
N LEU A 323 3.76 14.53 12.58
CA LEU A 323 4.28 13.91 11.35
C LEU A 323 4.17 12.38 11.35
N LEU A 324 4.34 11.73 12.50
CA LEU A 324 4.09 10.28 12.62
C LEU A 324 2.61 9.94 12.42
N THR A 325 1.71 10.78 12.93
CA THR A 325 0.27 10.64 12.69
C THR A 325 -0.05 10.79 11.20
N VAL A 326 0.53 11.80 10.54
CA VAL A 326 0.41 12.00 9.08
C VAL A 326 0.94 10.80 8.31
N ARG A 327 2.13 10.29 8.66
CA ARG A 327 2.72 9.09 8.07
C ARG A 327 1.72 7.94 8.08
N ASP A 328 1.18 7.59 9.24
CA ASP A 328 0.36 6.40 9.38
C ASP A 328 -0.98 6.51 8.63
N ARG A 329 -1.62 7.69 8.69
CA ARG A 329 -2.87 7.96 7.95
C ARG A 329 -2.67 7.94 6.44
N PHE A 330 -1.63 8.63 5.96
CA PHE A 330 -1.39 8.73 4.53
C PHE A 330 -0.88 7.42 3.93
N GLU A 331 -0.05 6.63 4.64
CA GLU A 331 0.33 5.29 4.19
C GLU A 331 -0.87 4.35 4.12
N ALA A 332 -1.79 4.37 5.09
CA ALA A 332 -2.99 3.55 5.08
C ALA A 332 -3.92 3.89 3.90
N ARG A 333 -4.09 5.19 3.61
CA ARG A 333 -4.88 5.69 2.49
C ARG A 333 -4.25 5.37 1.14
N ALA A 334 -2.95 5.67 0.98
CA ALA A 334 -2.23 5.45 -0.28
C ALA A 334 -1.84 3.98 -0.50
N LYS A 335 -1.91 3.16 0.55
CA LYS A 335 -1.53 1.75 0.60
C LYS A 335 -0.09 1.49 0.13
N ARG A 336 0.81 2.47 0.35
CA ARG A 336 2.23 2.46 -0.03
C ARG A 336 3.04 3.50 0.74
N PRO A 337 4.38 3.37 0.82
CA PRO A 337 5.25 4.41 1.35
C PRO A 337 5.20 5.70 0.53
N LEU A 338 5.32 6.82 1.22
CA LEU A 338 5.20 8.19 0.71
C LEU A 338 6.43 9.06 1.01
N ASP A 339 6.60 10.03 0.12
CA ASP A 339 7.44 11.22 0.24
C ASP A 339 6.50 12.42 0.39
N ILE A 340 6.69 13.18 1.47
CA ILE A 340 5.81 14.27 1.89
C ILE A 340 6.63 15.55 2.10
N GLU A 341 6.31 16.59 1.35
CA GLU A 341 6.85 17.94 1.54
C GLU A 341 5.95 18.70 2.52
N PHE A 342 6.54 19.34 3.54
CA PHE A 342 5.79 20.06 4.55
C PHE A 342 6.46 21.37 4.98
N THR A 343 5.62 22.28 5.49
CA THR A 343 6.03 23.52 6.15
C THR A 343 5.32 23.60 7.49
N VAL A 344 5.99 24.07 8.52
CA VAL A 344 5.37 24.49 9.77
C VAL A 344 5.45 26.01 9.83
N GLU A 345 4.30 26.65 10.00
CA GLU A 345 4.18 28.10 10.23
C GLU A 345 3.39 28.30 11.53
N ASP A 346 3.98 29.00 12.49
CA ASP A 346 3.40 29.22 13.82
C ASP A 346 2.93 27.91 14.50
N ARG A 347 3.81 26.90 14.49
CA ARG A 347 3.55 25.53 14.98
C ARG A 347 2.40 24.77 14.30
N LYS A 348 1.75 25.33 13.28
CA LYS A 348 0.76 24.63 12.45
C LYS A 348 1.45 23.94 11.28
N LEU A 349 1.20 22.64 11.11
CA LEU A 349 1.74 21.83 10.02
C LEU A 349 0.92 22.02 8.73
N TYR A 350 1.59 22.30 7.64
CA TYR A 350 1.03 22.41 6.31
C TYR A 350 1.62 21.34 5.40
N ILE A 351 0.76 20.50 4.83
CA ILE A 351 1.12 19.52 3.81
C ILE A 351 1.16 20.22 2.45
N LEU A 352 2.33 20.25 1.82
CA LEU A 352 2.55 20.94 0.55
C LEU A 352 2.50 20.00 -0.65
N GLN A 353 2.83 18.73 -0.43
CA GLN A 353 2.81 17.72 -1.47
C GLN A 353 2.94 16.34 -0.82
N ARG A 354 2.30 15.34 -1.40
CA ARG A 354 2.71 13.94 -1.22
C ARG A 354 2.85 13.23 -2.55
N ARG A 355 3.75 12.26 -2.61
CA ARG A 355 3.93 11.36 -3.75
C ARG A 355 4.38 9.98 -3.29
N PRO A 356 4.22 8.93 -4.12
CA PRO A 356 4.83 7.64 -3.83
C PRO A 356 6.33 7.77 -3.64
N LEU A 357 6.85 7.20 -2.56
CA LEU A 357 8.28 7.22 -2.27
C LEU A 357 9.02 6.39 -3.33
N ARG A 358 10.07 6.97 -3.94
CA ARG A 358 11.00 6.22 -4.79
C ARG A 358 11.99 5.51 -3.88
N MET A 359 12.15 4.22 -4.11
CA MET A 359 12.95 3.34 -3.27
C MET A 359 13.74 2.38 -4.15
N THR A 360 14.85 1.86 -3.61
CA THR A 360 15.56 0.72 -4.20
C THR A 360 14.65 -0.50 -4.25
N PHE A 361 14.99 -1.50 -5.07
CA PHE A 361 14.23 -2.73 -5.10
C PHE A 361 14.12 -3.40 -3.71
N ALA A 362 15.25 -3.54 -3.01
CA ALA A 362 15.28 -4.18 -1.69
C ALA A 362 14.42 -3.42 -0.66
N ALA A 363 14.47 -2.08 -0.70
CA ALA A 363 13.64 -1.24 0.14
C ALA A 363 12.15 -1.38 -0.20
N THR A 364 11.81 -1.42 -1.49
CA THR A 364 10.41 -1.61 -1.94
C THR A 364 9.85 -2.94 -1.45
N ALA A 365 10.62 -4.03 -1.59
CA ALA A 365 10.22 -5.35 -1.12
C ALA A 365 9.95 -5.34 0.39
N ARG A 366 10.91 -4.87 1.20
CA ARG A 366 10.74 -4.80 2.65
C ARG A 366 9.55 -3.91 3.06
N ALA A 367 9.51 -2.67 2.56
CA ALA A 367 8.52 -1.69 2.99
C ALA A 367 7.10 -2.13 2.62
N MET A 368 6.89 -2.67 1.41
CA MET A 368 5.56 -3.16 1.03
C MET A 368 5.11 -4.35 1.90
N TRP A 369 6.03 -5.19 2.37
CA TRP A 369 5.71 -6.23 3.34
C TRP A 369 5.38 -5.69 4.71
N ASP A 370 6.18 -4.77 5.23
CA ASP A 370 5.86 -4.09 6.50
C ASP A 370 4.46 -3.45 6.44
N LEU A 371 4.05 -2.89 5.30
CA LEU A 371 2.69 -2.34 5.13
C LEU A 371 1.58 -3.41 5.10
N VAL A 372 1.84 -4.61 4.56
CA VAL A 372 0.89 -5.74 4.69
C VAL A 372 0.80 -6.14 6.14
N ASP A 373 1.94 -6.14 6.83
CA ASP A 373 2.08 -6.58 8.19
C ASP A 373 1.35 -5.68 9.18
N GLU A 374 1.36 -4.38 8.89
CA GLU A 374 0.66 -3.31 9.59
C GLU A 374 -0.83 -3.20 9.18
N GLY A 375 -1.31 -4.02 8.24
CA GLY A 375 -2.69 -3.98 7.75
C GLY A 375 -3.03 -2.74 6.89
N LYS A 376 -2.01 -2.00 6.42
CA LYS A 376 -2.15 -0.79 5.60
C LYS A 376 -2.34 -1.10 4.11
N THR A 377 -1.90 -2.27 3.66
CA THR A 377 -2.08 -2.74 2.28
C THR A 377 -2.40 -4.23 2.24
N ASN A 378 -2.85 -4.72 1.10
CA ASN A 378 -3.08 -6.14 0.88
C ASN A 378 -1.94 -6.75 0.05
N ILE A 379 -1.83 -8.07 0.07
CA ILE A 379 -0.74 -8.80 -0.59
C ILE A 379 -0.75 -8.59 -2.10
N GLN A 380 -1.93 -8.42 -2.69
CA GLN A 380 -2.11 -8.23 -4.11
C GLN A 380 -1.44 -6.92 -4.56
N LEU A 381 -1.74 -5.81 -3.89
CA LEU A 381 -1.17 -4.51 -4.19
C LEU A 381 0.33 -4.46 -3.87
N ALA A 382 0.74 -5.05 -2.74
CA ALA A 382 2.15 -5.21 -2.41
C ALA A 382 2.90 -5.99 -3.50
N SER A 383 2.36 -7.12 -3.95
CA SER A 383 2.97 -7.94 -5.01
C SER A 383 3.07 -7.20 -6.33
N LEU A 384 2.04 -6.44 -6.73
CA LEU A 384 2.08 -5.64 -7.96
C LEU A 384 3.19 -4.58 -7.90
N ILE A 385 3.30 -3.86 -6.77
CA ILE A 385 4.33 -2.83 -6.59
C ILE A 385 5.73 -3.45 -6.58
N ILE A 386 5.90 -4.59 -5.90
CA ILE A 386 7.17 -5.33 -5.87
C ILE A 386 7.55 -5.84 -7.27
N ASN A 387 6.60 -6.40 -8.01
CA ASN A 387 6.84 -6.89 -9.37
C ASN A 387 7.29 -5.77 -10.31
N ASN A 388 6.65 -4.61 -10.23
CA ASN A 388 7.09 -3.43 -11.01
C ASN A 388 8.51 -2.98 -10.60
N ALA A 389 8.91 -3.16 -9.35
CA ALA A 389 10.28 -2.85 -8.91
C ALA A 389 11.32 -3.88 -9.39
N LEU A 390 10.92 -5.14 -9.65
CA LEU A 390 11.80 -6.16 -10.24
C LEU A 390 12.28 -5.76 -11.64
N GLU A 391 11.40 -5.13 -12.42
CA GLU A 391 11.69 -4.76 -13.81
C GLU A 391 12.77 -3.70 -13.96
N GLN A 392 13.04 -2.92 -12.90
CA GLN A 392 14.05 -1.86 -12.92
C GLN A 392 15.44 -2.43 -13.28
N PRO A 393 16.20 -1.83 -14.21
CA PRO A 393 17.55 -2.28 -14.51
C PRO A 393 18.49 -1.81 -13.40
N GLU A 394 18.96 -2.73 -12.56
CA GLU A 394 19.95 -2.44 -11.52
C GLU A 394 21.21 -3.24 -11.83
N LYS A 395 22.38 -2.63 -11.72
CA LYS A 395 23.66 -3.34 -11.79
C LYS A 395 24.27 -3.41 -10.39
N ALA A 396 25.06 -4.43 -10.12
CA ALA A 396 25.81 -4.58 -8.87
C ALA A 396 27.20 -5.15 -9.16
N LEU A 397 28.13 -5.00 -8.22
CA LEU A 397 29.39 -5.74 -8.27
C LEU A 397 29.11 -7.25 -8.16
N LYS A 398 29.85 -8.04 -8.95
CA LYS A 398 29.85 -9.50 -8.80
C LYS A 398 30.28 -9.88 -7.39
N GLU A 399 29.59 -10.86 -6.82
CA GLU A 399 29.87 -11.37 -5.49
C GLU A 399 31.29 -11.93 -5.42
N GLY A 400 31.95 -11.66 -4.29
CA GLY A 400 33.36 -12.03 -4.11
C GLY A 400 34.36 -11.21 -4.95
N PHE A 401 33.92 -10.30 -5.83
CA PHE A 401 34.83 -9.43 -6.57
C PHE A 401 35.58 -8.50 -5.60
N ARG A 402 36.92 -8.58 -5.64
CA ARG A 402 37.86 -7.84 -4.79
C ARG A 402 39.01 -7.20 -5.56
N ASP A 403 39.10 -7.43 -6.87
CA ASP A 403 40.18 -6.93 -7.73
C ASP A 403 39.90 -5.48 -8.16
N TYR A 404 39.96 -4.57 -7.20
CA TYR A 404 39.78 -3.14 -7.43
C TYR A 404 40.53 -2.31 -6.38
N ARG A 405 40.78 -1.05 -6.72
CA ARG A 405 41.32 -0.05 -5.79
C ARG A 405 40.26 0.99 -5.48
N VAL A 406 40.02 1.24 -4.19
CA VAL A 406 39.13 2.31 -3.74
C VAL A 406 39.85 3.65 -3.89
N LEU A 407 39.15 4.66 -4.40
CA LEU A 407 39.63 6.03 -4.61
C LEU A 407 38.93 7.02 -3.68
N ALA A 408 37.66 6.77 -3.38
CA ALA A 408 36.85 7.62 -2.49
C ALA A 408 35.74 6.79 -1.83
N THR A 409 35.22 7.30 -0.72
CA THR A 409 34.11 6.71 0.05
C THR A 409 33.07 7.78 0.39
N GLY A 410 31.79 7.41 0.40
CA GLY A 410 30.71 8.31 0.71
C GLY A 410 29.47 7.58 1.22
N GLU A 411 28.45 8.36 1.57
CA GLU A 411 27.18 7.83 2.04
C GLU A 411 26.32 7.39 0.85
N PRO A 412 25.87 6.13 0.82
CA PRO A 412 25.06 5.65 -0.29
C PRO A 412 23.60 6.03 -0.15
N VAL A 413 23.05 6.64 -1.21
CA VAL A 413 21.60 6.89 -1.35
C VAL A 413 20.92 5.75 -2.11
N THR A 414 21.60 5.21 -3.12
CA THR A 414 21.17 4.02 -3.88
C THR A 414 22.05 2.81 -3.56
N ASP A 415 21.64 1.62 -3.98
CA ASP A 415 22.36 0.35 -3.76
C ASP A 415 22.77 -0.32 -5.09
N THR A 416 22.91 0.48 -6.15
CA THR A 416 23.34 0.03 -7.48
C THR A 416 24.79 0.41 -7.74
N ALA A 417 25.41 -0.26 -8.70
CA ALA A 417 26.78 0.01 -9.14
C ALA A 417 26.84 0.22 -10.66
N ASP A 418 27.66 1.15 -11.13
CA ASP A 418 27.87 1.36 -12.56
C ASP A 418 29.25 1.94 -12.85
N VAL A 419 29.62 1.95 -14.13
CA VAL A 419 30.95 2.36 -14.60
C VAL A 419 30.83 3.40 -15.71
N GLY A 420 31.75 4.37 -15.71
CA GLY A 420 31.80 5.43 -16.71
C GLY A 420 33.06 6.27 -16.60
N VAL A 421 33.26 7.18 -17.55
CA VAL A 421 34.33 8.18 -17.53
C VAL A 421 34.03 9.20 -16.44
N LEU A 422 34.97 9.40 -15.52
CA LEU A 422 34.84 10.37 -14.44
C LEU A 422 35.02 11.79 -14.98
N VAL A 423 34.03 12.64 -14.73
CA VAL A 423 34.03 14.05 -15.17
C VAL A 423 33.67 14.97 -14.02
N PHE A 424 34.08 16.23 -14.14
CA PHE A 424 33.82 17.25 -13.14
C PHE A 424 32.80 18.28 -13.64
N GLY A 425 31.61 18.30 -13.04
CA GLY A 425 30.54 19.25 -13.34
C GLY A 425 29.53 18.79 -14.40
N THR A 426 28.34 19.42 -14.36
CA THR A 426 27.17 19.06 -15.18
C THR A 426 27.38 19.23 -16.68
N GLU A 427 28.01 20.32 -17.11
CA GLU A 427 28.23 20.63 -18.54
C GLU A 427 29.11 19.58 -19.22
N ALA A 428 30.29 19.31 -18.65
CA ALA A 428 31.22 18.29 -19.16
C ALA A 428 30.59 16.87 -19.17
N ALA A 429 29.74 16.58 -18.18
CA ALA A 429 28.99 15.33 -18.14
C ALA A 429 27.99 15.20 -19.28
N LEU A 430 27.19 16.24 -19.52
CA LEU A 430 26.20 16.25 -20.60
C LEU A 430 26.84 16.22 -21.98
N ASP A 431 27.94 16.92 -22.20
CA ASP A 431 28.63 16.95 -23.49
C ASP A 431 29.16 15.57 -23.90
N LEU A 432 29.81 14.87 -22.97
CA LEU A 432 30.28 13.50 -23.21
C LEU A 432 29.11 12.50 -23.31
N ALA A 433 28.10 12.65 -22.46
CA ALA A 433 26.94 11.78 -22.47
C ALA A 433 26.15 11.88 -23.78
N ARG A 434 26.02 13.08 -24.38
CA ARG A 434 25.40 13.31 -25.70
C ARG A 434 26.21 12.71 -26.85
N GLN A 435 27.52 12.54 -26.68
CA GLN A 435 28.38 11.84 -27.64
C GLN A 435 28.26 10.31 -27.56
N GLY A 436 27.49 9.79 -26.59
CA GLY A 436 27.29 8.35 -26.39
C GLY A 436 28.19 7.73 -25.32
N GLU A 437 29.06 8.51 -24.68
CA GLU A 437 29.98 8.00 -23.67
C GLU A 437 29.28 7.81 -22.31
N PRO A 438 29.47 6.66 -21.62
CA PRO A 438 28.98 6.48 -20.26
C PRO A 438 29.81 7.30 -19.28
N VAL A 439 29.14 8.09 -18.42
CA VAL A 439 29.78 9.09 -17.55
C VAL A 439 29.47 8.84 -16.08
N ILE A 440 30.47 9.01 -15.21
CA ILE A 440 30.29 9.22 -13.77
C ILE A 440 30.57 10.70 -13.48
N MET A 441 29.59 11.40 -12.93
CA MET A 441 29.71 12.84 -12.66
C MET A 441 30.10 13.10 -11.19
N LEU A 442 31.24 13.76 -10.98
CA LEU A 442 31.50 14.48 -9.73
C LEU A 442 30.83 15.86 -9.83
N ARG A 443 29.81 16.09 -9.00
CA ARG A 443 29.10 17.37 -9.00
C ARG A 443 30.04 18.48 -8.51
N LYS A 444 30.02 19.61 -9.23
CA LYS A 444 30.96 20.71 -9.00
C LYS A 444 30.49 21.62 -7.86
N ARG A 445 29.25 22.10 -7.92
CA ARG A 445 28.68 23.00 -6.91
C ARG A 445 27.76 22.23 -5.95
N PRO A 446 27.83 22.52 -4.65
CA PRO A 446 26.91 21.96 -3.67
C PRO A 446 25.46 22.39 -3.94
N TYR A 447 25.27 23.59 -4.53
CA TYR A 447 23.98 24.25 -4.65
C TYR A 447 23.71 24.82 -6.05
N GLY A 448 22.47 24.70 -6.51
CA GLY A 448 21.93 25.46 -7.65
C GLY A 448 22.42 25.06 -9.03
N GLU A 449 22.94 23.84 -9.19
CA GLU A 449 23.09 23.20 -10.50
C GLU A 449 21.82 22.41 -10.86
N SER A 450 21.49 22.41 -12.15
CA SER A 450 20.32 21.71 -12.70
C SER A 450 20.38 20.20 -12.45
N ASP A 451 19.22 19.57 -12.29
CA ASP A 451 19.08 18.11 -12.20
C ASP A 451 19.13 17.44 -13.59
N LEU A 452 19.36 18.18 -14.69
CA LEU A 452 19.34 17.64 -16.05
C LEU A 452 20.25 16.41 -16.24
N ALA A 453 21.45 16.41 -15.65
CA ALA A 453 22.39 15.31 -15.77
C ALA A 453 21.85 13.98 -15.19
N VAL A 454 21.12 14.01 -14.08
CA VAL A 454 20.58 12.76 -13.50
C VAL A 454 19.51 12.12 -14.38
N ASN A 455 18.88 12.89 -15.27
CA ASN A 455 17.84 12.38 -16.17
C ASN A 455 18.44 11.75 -17.46
N HIS A 456 19.66 12.12 -17.85
CA HIS A 456 20.26 11.67 -19.10
C HIS A 456 20.72 10.19 -19.03
N PRO A 457 20.38 9.31 -19.99
CA PRO A 457 20.64 7.86 -19.90
C PRO A 457 22.12 7.45 -19.85
N ASN A 458 23.01 8.24 -20.47
CA ASN A 458 24.46 8.00 -20.46
C ASN A 458 25.19 8.58 -19.25
N VAL A 459 24.52 9.39 -18.41
CA VAL A 459 25.07 9.71 -17.08
C VAL A 459 24.74 8.53 -16.17
N ARG A 460 25.73 7.68 -15.91
CA ARG A 460 25.58 6.38 -15.25
C ARG A 460 25.63 6.47 -13.73
N GLY A 461 26.20 7.52 -13.15
CA GLY A 461 26.26 7.72 -11.71
C GLY A 461 26.68 9.13 -11.33
N ILE A 462 26.39 9.52 -10.08
CA ILE A 462 26.66 10.86 -9.56
C ILE A 462 27.30 10.75 -8.17
N ILE A 463 28.31 11.56 -7.94
CA ILE A 463 29.06 11.66 -6.69
C ILE A 463 29.01 13.12 -6.25
N ARG A 464 28.68 13.36 -4.98
CA ARG A 464 28.69 14.70 -4.38
C ARG A 464 29.55 14.75 -3.11
N CYS A 465 30.17 15.91 -2.89
CA CYS A 465 30.91 16.17 -1.65
C CYS A 465 30.00 16.53 -0.46
N ASP A 466 28.76 16.87 -0.76
CA ASP A 466 27.71 17.34 0.13
C ASP A 466 26.38 16.75 -0.34
N GLY A 467 25.33 16.79 0.48
CA GLY A 467 23.98 16.59 0.01
C GLY A 467 23.06 15.92 0.99
N ASN A 468 21.85 15.66 0.51
CA ASN A 468 20.75 15.24 1.33
C ASN A 468 19.93 14.16 0.60
N VAL A 469 19.31 13.28 1.37
CA VAL A 469 18.62 12.10 0.83
C VAL A 469 17.29 12.51 0.18
N THR A 470 16.69 13.63 0.60
CA THR A 470 15.37 14.06 0.16
C THR A 470 15.36 15.04 -1.03
N GLY A 471 16.52 15.36 -1.59
CA GLY A 471 16.65 16.26 -2.74
C GLY A 471 16.13 15.65 -4.06
N HIS A 472 15.73 16.49 -5.01
CA HIS A 472 15.24 16.06 -6.33
C HIS A 472 16.26 15.19 -7.09
N GLU A 473 17.54 15.56 -7.10
CA GLU A 473 18.59 14.77 -7.74
C GLU A 473 18.70 13.36 -7.14
N ALA A 474 18.66 13.25 -5.81
CA ALA A 474 18.71 11.99 -5.08
C ALA A 474 17.48 11.11 -5.39
N VAL A 475 16.28 11.69 -5.32
CA VAL A 475 15.02 11.00 -5.66
C VAL A 475 15.00 10.51 -7.11
N SER A 476 15.52 11.32 -8.03
CA SER A 476 15.66 10.94 -9.43
C SER A 476 16.71 9.84 -9.62
N ALA A 477 17.85 9.90 -8.93
CA ALA A 477 18.86 8.86 -9.01
C ALA A 477 18.33 7.49 -8.54
N VAL A 478 17.52 7.46 -7.47
CA VAL A 478 16.80 6.26 -7.03
C VAL A 478 15.82 5.79 -8.12
N ALA A 479 15.03 6.71 -8.69
CA ALA A 479 14.04 6.38 -9.71
C ALA A 479 14.64 5.80 -11.01
N TYR A 480 15.86 6.21 -11.35
CA TYR A 480 16.59 5.74 -12.53
C TYR A 480 17.64 4.67 -12.22
N SER A 481 17.69 4.16 -10.98
CA SER A 481 18.60 3.10 -10.54
C SER A 481 20.09 3.44 -10.73
N LYS A 482 20.46 4.73 -10.60
CA LYS A 482 21.84 5.21 -10.78
C LYS A 482 22.60 5.21 -9.45
N PRO A 483 23.85 4.72 -9.37
CA PRO A 483 24.70 4.93 -8.19
C PRO A 483 24.78 6.41 -7.83
N TYR A 484 24.42 6.74 -6.59
CA TYR A 484 24.39 8.10 -6.06
C TYR A 484 25.01 8.12 -4.66
N LEU A 485 26.14 8.81 -4.54
CA LEU A 485 26.84 8.99 -3.27
C LEU A 485 26.86 10.46 -2.87
N ILE A 486 26.60 10.72 -1.58
CA ILE A 486 26.73 12.05 -0.95
C ILE A 486 27.83 12.03 0.10
N ASN A 487 28.25 13.21 0.56
CA ASN A 487 29.30 13.38 1.58
C ASN A 487 30.59 12.62 1.23
N VAL A 488 30.95 12.59 -0.05
CA VAL A 488 32.08 11.79 -0.53
C VAL A 488 33.39 12.49 -0.24
N VAL A 489 34.30 11.74 0.37
CA VAL A 489 35.68 12.10 0.64
C VAL A 489 36.62 11.08 0.01
N ASP A 490 37.89 11.46 -0.22
CA ASP A 490 38.87 10.50 -0.69
C ASP A 490 39.18 9.43 0.39
N VAL A 491 39.96 8.39 0.04
CA VAL A 491 40.28 7.31 0.98
C VAL A 491 41.11 7.76 2.19
N GLU A 492 41.73 8.94 2.12
CA GLU A 492 42.44 9.58 3.22
C GLU A 492 41.56 10.58 4.00
N GLY A 493 40.28 10.72 3.65
CA GLY A 493 39.34 11.64 4.28
C GLY A 493 39.47 13.10 3.82
N ARG A 494 40.20 13.38 2.74
CA ARG A 494 40.35 14.73 2.19
C ARG A 494 39.13 15.11 1.34
N PRO A 495 38.78 16.41 1.30
CA PRO A 495 37.72 16.88 0.44
C PRO A 495 38.10 16.72 -1.04
N LEU A 496 37.14 16.29 -1.88
CA LEU A 496 37.38 16.13 -3.33
C LEU A 496 37.43 17.48 -4.06
N VAL A 497 36.81 18.52 -3.50
CA VAL A 497 36.78 19.86 -4.06
C VAL A 497 37.32 20.87 -3.05
N LEU A 498 38.02 21.88 -3.56
CA LEU A 498 38.46 23.04 -2.79
C LEU A 498 37.63 24.25 -3.21
N ILE A 499 37.25 25.04 -2.22
CA ILE A 499 36.54 26.31 -2.40
C ILE A 499 37.53 27.42 -2.04
N ASP A 500 37.92 28.21 -3.03
CA ASP A 500 38.96 29.24 -2.90
C ASP A 500 38.45 30.53 -3.57
N GLU A 501 38.30 31.62 -2.79
CA GLU A 501 37.85 32.96 -3.25
C GLU A 501 36.85 32.91 -4.43
N ASP A 502 35.73 32.18 -4.25
CA ASP A 502 34.61 32.02 -5.20
C ASP A 502 34.78 31.00 -6.34
N ARG A 503 35.90 30.25 -6.39
CA ARG A 503 36.13 29.20 -7.39
C ARG A 503 36.16 27.81 -6.77
N ILE A 504 35.21 26.99 -7.20
CA ILE A 504 35.23 25.56 -6.88
C ILE A 504 36.11 24.83 -7.88
N ARG A 505 37.18 24.24 -7.38
CA ARG A 505 38.15 23.44 -8.15
C ARG A 505 38.26 22.05 -7.56
N LEU A 506 38.59 21.09 -8.41
CA LEU A 506 38.98 19.76 -7.96
C LEU A 506 40.22 19.88 -7.07
N ASN A 507 40.23 19.17 -5.94
CA ASN A 507 41.39 19.09 -5.07
C ASN A 507 42.49 18.26 -5.77
N PRO A 508 43.63 18.84 -6.18
CA PRO A 508 44.68 18.12 -6.88
C PRO A 508 45.35 17.04 -6.01
N GLU A 509 45.23 17.15 -4.68
CA GLU A 509 45.76 16.18 -3.73
C GLU A 509 44.81 15.02 -3.45
N SER A 510 43.58 15.07 -3.96
CA SER A 510 42.62 13.96 -3.83
C SER A 510 43.09 12.76 -4.62
N SER A 511 42.98 11.56 -4.05
CA SER A 511 43.26 10.30 -4.75
C SER A 511 42.33 10.06 -5.95
N LEU A 512 41.22 10.80 -6.06
CA LEU A 512 40.30 10.80 -7.21
C LEU A 512 40.79 11.68 -8.38
N ALA A 513 41.58 12.73 -8.11
CA ALA A 513 41.93 13.73 -9.12
C ALA A 513 42.71 13.19 -10.34
N PRO A 514 43.67 12.26 -10.19
CA PRO A 514 44.37 11.65 -11.33
C PRO A 514 43.48 10.82 -12.27
N PHE A 515 42.23 10.54 -11.87
CA PHE A 515 41.26 9.74 -12.60
C PHE A 515 40.25 10.56 -13.40
N MET A 516 40.34 11.89 -13.40
CA MET A 516 39.52 12.71 -14.30
C MET A 516 39.76 12.34 -15.76
N GLY A 517 38.69 12.13 -16.51
CA GLY A 517 38.73 11.66 -17.89
C GLY A 517 39.06 10.16 -18.03
N ARG A 518 39.14 9.40 -16.92
CA ARG A 518 39.37 7.95 -16.93
C ARG A 518 38.13 7.19 -16.46
N ARG A 519 38.07 5.91 -16.79
CA ARG A 519 37.01 5.03 -16.33
C ARG A 519 37.14 4.75 -14.83
N VAL A 520 36.05 4.95 -14.10
CA VAL A 520 35.88 4.58 -12.69
C VAL A 520 34.53 3.89 -12.55
N PHE A 521 34.36 3.12 -11.47
CA PHE A 521 33.06 2.62 -11.06
C PHE A 521 32.63 3.24 -9.74
N VAL A 522 31.32 3.31 -9.55
CA VAL A 522 30.69 3.68 -8.29
C VAL A 522 29.87 2.49 -7.82
N ASP A 523 30.00 2.12 -6.55
CA ASP A 523 29.21 1.08 -5.91
C ASP A 523 28.42 1.68 -4.74
N GLY A 524 27.11 1.84 -4.94
CA GLY A 524 26.17 2.32 -3.95
C GLY A 524 25.90 1.32 -2.83
N GLU A 525 26.20 0.03 -2.98
CA GLU A 525 26.01 -0.91 -1.87
C GLU A 525 27.06 -0.69 -0.78
N ARG A 526 28.33 -0.52 -1.18
CA ARG A 526 29.47 -0.31 -0.27
C ARG A 526 29.80 1.16 -0.03
N GLY A 527 29.20 2.08 -0.77
CA GLY A 527 29.49 3.51 -0.68
C GLY A 527 30.88 3.89 -1.18
N ILE A 528 31.36 3.25 -2.26
CA ILE A 528 32.73 3.43 -2.76
C ILE A 528 32.78 3.90 -4.20
N VAL A 529 33.84 4.65 -4.52
CA VAL A 529 34.28 4.94 -5.89
C VAL A 529 35.60 4.22 -6.09
N GLY A 530 35.73 3.46 -7.16
CA GLY A 530 36.91 2.63 -7.39
C GLY A 530 37.34 2.56 -8.85
N VAL A 531 38.51 1.95 -9.04
CA VAL A 531 39.08 1.63 -10.35
C VAL A 531 39.50 0.17 -10.40
N THR A 532 39.36 -0.45 -11.56
CA THR A 532 39.78 -1.81 -11.84
C THR A 532 40.13 -1.94 -13.32
N ASP A 533 41.04 -2.87 -13.64
CA ASP A 533 41.35 -3.26 -15.02
C ASP A 533 40.41 -4.36 -15.54
N ALA A 534 39.59 -4.95 -14.65
CA ALA A 534 38.57 -5.92 -15.04
C ALA A 534 37.49 -5.26 -15.90
N VAL A 535 37.04 -5.96 -16.94
CA VAL A 535 36.02 -5.45 -17.87
C VAL A 535 34.62 -6.01 -17.56
N ASP A 536 34.55 -7.17 -16.91
CA ASP A 536 33.32 -7.91 -16.61
C ASP A 536 33.18 -8.17 -15.10
N PHE A 537 33.07 -7.09 -14.32
CA PHE A 537 32.97 -7.12 -12.85
C PHE A 537 31.61 -6.68 -12.31
N LEU A 538 30.76 -6.13 -13.18
CA LEU A 538 29.37 -5.82 -12.87
C LEU A 538 28.47 -6.94 -13.40
N GLU A 539 27.35 -7.16 -12.75
CA GLU A 539 26.28 -8.03 -13.23
C GLU A 539 24.94 -7.31 -13.14
N ASP A 540 23.98 -7.73 -13.95
CA ASP A 540 22.60 -7.26 -13.81
C ASP A 540 21.99 -7.90 -12.56
N ARG A 541 21.55 -7.06 -11.63
CA ARG A 541 20.87 -7.48 -10.42
C ARG A 541 19.55 -8.15 -10.74
N LYS A 542 18.96 -8.09 -11.96
CA LYS A 542 17.84 -8.97 -12.34
C LYS A 542 18.13 -10.45 -12.05
N ALA A 543 19.38 -10.90 -12.23
CA ALA A 543 19.79 -12.25 -11.85
C ALA A 543 19.82 -12.48 -10.32
N ARG A 544 19.93 -11.41 -9.52
CA ARG A 544 20.03 -11.37 -8.04
C ARG A 544 18.84 -10.75 -7.30
N LYS A 545 17.81 -10.24 -8.00
CA LYS A 545 16.62 -9.55 -7.44
C LYS A 545 15.60 -10.50 -6.80
N LYS A 546 15.94 -11.78 -6.76
CA LYS A 546 15.16 -12.90 -6.24
C LYS A 546 15.23 -13.01 -4.71
N LEU A 547 15.10 -11.88 -4.01
CA LEU A 547 15.50 -11.78 -2.60
C LEU A 547 14.37 -11.96 -1.59
N TYR A 548 13.12 -12.03 -2.05
CA TYR A 548 11.97 -12.33 -1.19
C TYR A 548 11.34 -13.68 -1.53
N VAL A 549 11.14 -13.90 -2.83
CA VAL A 549 10.81 -15.18 -3.48
C VAL A 549 11.51 -15.17 -4.84
N ASP A 550 12.25 -16.22 -5.18
CA ASP A 550 12.76 -16.39 -6.55
C ASP A 550 11.61 -16.87 -7.45
N TRP A 551 10.92 -15.93 -8.09
CA TRP A 551 9.75 -16.26 -8.93
C TRP A 551 10.06 -17.15 -10.12
N GLU A 552 11.23 -16.98 -10.75
CA GLU A 552 11.62 -17.82 -11.87
C GLU A 552 11.96 -19.23 -11.40
N TYR A 553 12.63 -19.36 -10.26
CA TYR A 553 12.89 -20.67 -9.66
C TYR A 553 11.58 -21.32 -9.22
N LEU A 554 10.70 -20.60 -8.54
CA LEU A 554 9.40 -21.10 -8.13
C LEU A 554 8.55 -21.50 -9.35
N ARG A 555 8.58 -20.71 -10.42
CA ARG A 555 7.87 -21.02 -11.68
C ARG A 555 8.51 -22.21 -12.39
N ASP A 556 9.83 -22.31 -12.46
CA ASP A 556 10.54 -23.47 -13.02
C ASP A 556 10.22 -24.75 -12.22
N GLN A 557 10.23 -24.68 -10.89
CA GLN A 557 9.77 -25.79 -10.03
C GLN A 557 8.31 -26.16 -10.31
N PHE A 558 7.44 -25.16 -10.48
CA PHE A 558 6.04 -25.37 -10.78
C PHE A 558 5.82 -26.01 -12.16
N GLU A 559 6.51 -25.54 -13.19
CA GLU A 559 6.44 -26.11 -14.55
C GLU A 559 7.00 -27.53 -14.58
N ARG A 560 8.11 -27.80 -13.87
CA ARG A 560 8.68 -29.16 -13.74
C ARG A 560 7.76 -30.15 -13.04
N ALA A 561 6.86 -29.66 -12.19
CA ALA A 561 5.86 -30.51 -11.54
C ALA A 561 4.75 -30.97 -12.50
N GLY A 562 4.69 -30.45 -13.73
CA GLY A 562 3.85 -31.01 -14.80
C GLY A 562 2.35 -30.78 -14.63
N TYR A 563 1.92 -29.78 -13.86
CA TYR A 563 0.48 -29.57 -13.56
C TYR A 563 -0.39 -29.38 -14.82
N ARG A 564 0.16 -28.84 -15.92
CA ARG A 564 -0.57 -28.67 -17.19
C ARG A 564 -1.06 -30.00 -17.79
N GLU A 565 -0.37 -31.10 -17.50
CA GLU A 565 -0.70 -32.44 -18.02
C GLU A 565 -1.82 -33.13 -17.22
N LEU A 566 -2.17 -32.59 -16.04
CA LEU A 566 -3.19 -33.17 -15.18
C LEU A 566 -4.60 -32.86 -15.69
N ASP A 567 -5.57 -33.70 -15.31
CA ASP A 567 -6.98 -33.45 -15.56
C ASP A 567 -7.55 -32.39 -14.60
N TYR A 568 -8.73 -31.85 -14.94
CA TYR A 568 -9.37 -30.77 -14.20
C TYR A 568 -9.74 -31.13 -12.75
N GLU A 569 -10.19 -32.36 -12.49
CA GLU A 569 -10.58 -32.79 -11.15
C GLU A 569 -9.36 -32.92 -10.24
N THR A 570 -8.27 -33.47 -10.77
CA THR A 570 -6.98 -33.54 -10.06
C THR A 570 -6.44 -32.14 -9.75
N LEU A 571 -6.57 -31.18 -10.67
CA LEU A 571 -6.18 -29.79 -10.44
C LEU A 571 -7.04 -29.12 -9.36
N LEU A 572 -8.34 -29.39 -9.35
CA LEU A 572 -9.28 -28.90 -8.34
C LEU A 572 -8.92 -29.44 -6.94
N ASP A 573 -8.51 -30.71 -6.84
CA ASP A 573 -8.02 -31.31 -5.59
C ASP A 573 -6.71 -30.68 -5.11
N ILE A 574 -5.75 -30.47 -6.02
CA ILE A 574 -4.46 -29.83 -5.71
C ILE A 574 -4.69 -28.39 -5.24
N HIS A 575 -5.57 -27.65 -5.92
CA HIS A 575 -5.95 -26.29 -5.52
C HIS A 575 -6.51 -26.27 -4.09
N TYR A 576 -7.41 -27.21 -3.76
CA TYR A 576 -7.95 -27.32 -2.39
C TYR A 576 -6.88 -27.61 -1.34
N GLN A 577 -5.94 -28.52 -1.62
CA GLN A 577 -4.87 -28.83 -0.66
C GLN A 577 -3.96 -27.63 -0.39
N MET A 578 -3.62 -26.86 -1.43
CA MET A 578 -2.81 -25.65 -1.26
C MET A 578 -3.57 -24.55 -0.49
N GLU A 579 -4.89 -24.44 -0.65
CA GLU A 579 -5.73 -23.54 0.16
C GLU A 579 -5.74 -23.94 1.64
N LEU A 580 -5.79 -25.24 1.93
CA LEU A 580 -5.68 -25.75 3.31
C LEU A 580 -4.31 -25.45 3.92
N GLU A 581 -3.25 -25.58 3.13
CA GLU A 581 -1.88 -25.26 3.52
C GLU A 581 -1.75 -23.77 3.85
N LEU A 582 -2.30 -22.89 3.01
CA LEU A 582 -2.35 -21.45 3.25
C LEU A 582 -3.10 -21.10 4.53
N ALA A 583 -4.28 -21.69 4.75
CA ALA A 583 -5.06 -21.49 5.97
C ALA A 583 -4.35 -22.01 7.22
N HIS A 584 -3.57 -23.08 7.10
CA HIS A 584 -2.72 -23.59 8.17
C HIS A 584 -1.62 -22.57 8.54
N TYR A 585 -0.91 -22.02 7.56
CA TYR A 585 0.13 -21.02 7.80
C TYR A 585 -0.44 -19.72 8.42
N GLN A 586 -1.63 -19.29 8.01
CA GLN A 586 -2.32 -18.14 8.63
C GLN A 586 -2.64 -18.39 10.11
N ARG A 587 -3.17 -19.58 10.45
CA ARG A 587 -3.42 -19.96 11.85
C ARG A 587 -2.13 -20.05 12.66
N LEU A 588 -1.08 -20.61 12.07
CA LEU A 588 0.24 -20.71 12.69
C LEU A 588 0.80 -19.32 12.99
N GLU A 589 0.70 -18.38 12.05
CA GLU A 589 1.11 -16.99 12.25
C GLU A 589 0.34 -16.31 13.40
N ALA A 590 -0.99 -16.45 13.43
CA ALA A 590 -1.84 -15.88 14.47
C ALA A 590 -1.48 -16.42 15.86
N ARG A 591 -1.28 -17.74 15.97
CA ARG A 591 -0.87 -18.42 17.21
C ARG A 591 0.51 -17.94 17.69
N LEU A 592 1.48 -17.82 16.79
CA LEU A 592 2.82 -17.33 17.12
C LEU A 592 2.81 -15.88 17.59
N LYS A 593 2.03 -15.01 16.95
CA LYS A 593 1.85 -13.61 17.39
C LYS A 593 1.15 -13.50 18.74
N ALA A 594 0.22 -14.40 19.03
CA ALA A 594 -0.44 -14.49 20.33
C ALA A 594 0.46 -15.11 21.44
N GLY A 595 1.67 -15.56 21.11
CA GLY A 595 2.60 -16.17 22.06
C GLY A 595 2.22 -17.59 22.49
N ASP A 596 1.46 -18.32 21.66
CA ASP A 596 1.03 -19.68 21.94
C ASP A 596 2.23 -20.66 22.00
N ARG A 597 2.44 -21.27 23.17
CA ARG A 597 3.52 -22.23 23.42
C ARG A 597 3.16 -23.68 23.05
N SER A 598 1.94 -23.94 22.59
CA SER A 598 1.48 -25.28 22.20
C SER A 598 1.90 -25.68 20.78
N VAL A 599 2.47 -24.75 20.01
CA VAL A 599 2.99 -25.03 18.66
C VAL A 599 4.19 -25.97 18.75
N SER A 600 4.11 -27.11 18.08
CA SER A 600 5.18 -28.11 18.14
C SER A 600 6.41 -27.68 17.34
N GLU A 601 7.61 -28.04 17.81
CA GLU A 601 8.85 -27.81 17.06
C GLU A 601 8.81 -28.48 15.68
N LYS A 602 8.16 -29.63 15.57
CA LYS A 602 7.96 -30.35 14.31
C LYS A 602 7.17 -29.51 13.29
N GLU A 603 6.11 -28.84 13.72
CA GLU A 603 5.27 -27.96 12.89
C GLU A 603 6.08 -26.74 12.39
N LEU A 604 6.88 -26.14 13.27
CA LEU A 604 7.76 -25.02 12.96
C LEU A 604 8.88 -25.40 11.97
N MET A 605 9.55 -26.52 12.21
CA MET A 605 10.59 -27.03 11.33
C MET A 605 10.04 -27.44 9.96
N HIS A 606 8.81 -27.96 9.92
CA HIS A 606 8.14 -28.25 8.65
C HIS A 606 7.90 -26.98 7.83
N ALA A 607 7.32 -25.93 8.42
CA ALA A 607 7.12 -24.65 7.73
C ALA A 607 8.45 -24.05 7.22
N PHE A 608 9.50 -24.12 8.04
CA PHE A 608 10.83 -23.65 7.64
C PHE A 608 11.42 -24.45 6.48
N ALA A 609 11.36 -25.78 6.57
CA ALA A 609 11.83 -26.67 5.50
C ALA A 609 11.06 -26.43 4.20
N THR A 610 9.74 -26.26 4.26
CA THR A 610 8.91 -25.95 3.07
C THR A 610 9.34 -24.63 2.44
N TYR A 611 9.67 -23.60 3.23
CA TYR A 611 10.15 -22.34 2.68
C TYR A 611 11.50 -22.48 1.98
N LEU A 612 12.42 -23.30 2.53
CA LEU A 612 13.71 -23.59 1.90
C LEU A 612 13.61 -24.34 0.57
N LEU A 613 12.49 -25.02 0.29
CA LEU A 613 12.21 -25.61 -1.02
C LEU A 613 11.90 -24.55 -2.08
N TYR A 614 11.50 -23.35 -1.68
CA TYR A 614 11.19 -22.23 -2.59
C TYR A 614 12.38 -21.31 -2.82
N ILE A 615 13.52 -21.59 -2.17
CA ILE A 615 14.74 -20.79 -2.30
C ILE A 615 15.83 -21.68 -2.92
N PRO A 616 16.49 -21.23 -4.01
CA PRO A 616 17.67 -21.91 -4.54
C PRO A 616 18.72 -22.11 -3.44
N GLU A 617 19.37 -23.28 -3.40
CA GLU A 617 20.33 -23.62 -2.34
C GLU A 617 21.44 -22.57 -2.17
N ARG A 618 21.96 -22.04 -3.30
CA ARG A 618 22.99 -20.98 -3.33
C ARG A 618 22.54 -19.64 -2.71
N ASP A 619 21.24 -19.41 -2.59
CA ASP A 619 20.65 -18.11 -2.21
C ASP A 619 20.01 -18.15 -0.79
N ARG A 620 20.04 -19.30 -0.10
CA ARG A 620 19.37 -19.50 1.20
C ARG A 620 19.88 -18.57 2.30
N GLU A 621 21.19 -18.55 2.54
CA GLU A 621 21.78 -17.72 3.59
C GLU A 621 21.45 -16.24 3.36
N ARG A 622 21.68 -15.76 2.14
CA ARG A 622 21.40 -14.37 1.76
C ARG A 622 19.92 -13.99 1.95
N THR A 623 18.99 -14.85 1.53
CA THR A 623 17.54 -14.61 1.62
C THR A 623 17.07 -14.57 3.07
N LEU A 624 17.58 -15.47 3.91
CA LEU A 624 17.26 -15.53 5.34
C LEU A 624 17.87 -14.33 6.10
N ALA A 625 19.10 -13.93 5.76
CA ALA A 625 19.74 -12.75 6.35
C ALA A 625 18.93 -11.46 6.11
N LEU A 626 18.34 -11.30 4.91
CA LEU A 626 17.47 -10.16 4.60
C LEU A 626 16.18 -10.13 5.40
N LYS A 627 15.74 -11.28 5.92
CA LYS A 627 14.59 -11.40 6.82
C LYS A 627 14.99 -11.26 8.28
N ASP A 628 16.22 -10.83 8.55
CA ASP A 628 16.83 -10.73 9.87
C ASP A 628 16.79 -12.09 10.63
N VAL A 629 16.82 -13.22 9.92
CA VAL A 629 16.88 -14.57 10.52
C VAL A 629 18.27 -14.79 11.12
N ALA A 630 18.32 -15.33 12.34
CA ALA A 630 19.56 -15.64 13.05
C ALA A 630 20.22 -16.90 12.44
N LEU A 631 20.98 -16.71 11.36
CA LEU A 631 21.61 -17.80 10.60
C LEU A 631 22.60 -18.64 11.42
N ASP A 632 23.22 -18.04 12.43
CA ASP A 632 24.12 -18.71 13.37
C ASP A 632 23.42 -19.78 14.22
N GLU A 633 22.08 -19.75 14.28
CA GLU A 633 21.27 -20.74 14.99
C GLU A 633 20.82 -21.93 14.10
N PHE A 634 21.13 -21.95 12.79
CA PHE A 634 20.68 -22.98 11.85
C PHE A 634 21.84 -23.71 11.15
N ASP A 635 21.70 -25.03 10.97
CA ASP A 635 22.40 -25.80 9.95
C ASP A 635 21.43 -26.12 8.81
N LEU A 636 21.64 -25.48 7.65
CA LEU A 636 20.76 -25.55 6.49
C LEU A 636 20.99 -26.80 5.60
N GLY A 637 21.87 -27.71 6.01
CA GLY A 637 22.10 -28.98 5.33
C GLY A 637 20.90 -29.95 5.43
N PRO A 638 20.92 -31.08 4.72
CA PRO A 638 20.00 -32.20 4.97
C PRO A 638 20.63 -33.17 6.00
N PRO A 639 20.11 -33.31 7.23
CA PRO A 639 18.85 -32.73 7.75
C PRO A 639 18.99 -31.29 8.24
N LEU A 640 17.91 -30.51 8.10
CA LEU A 640 17.83 -29.14 8.64
C LEU A 640 17.82 -29.21 10.17
N VAL A 641 18.76 -28.54 10.83
CA VAL A 641 18.88 -28.51 12.30
C VAL A 641 18.81 -27.09 12.82
N TYR A 642 18.07 -26.89 13.92
CA TYR A 642 18.02 -25.63 14.66
C TYR A 642 18.66 -25.81 16.05
N HIS A 643 19.50 -24.87 16.45
CA HIS A 643 20.28 -24.90 17.70
C HIS A 643 19.91 -23.78 18.68
N GLY A 644 19.05 -22.84 18.26
CA GLY A 644 18.65 -21.70 19.07
C GLY A 644 17.54 -22.01 20.09
N SER A 645 17.04 -20.95 20.72
CA SER A 645 16.06 -21.06 21.83
C SER A 645 14.65 -20.57 21.48
N HIS A 646 14.46 -19.94 20.32
CA HIS A 646 13.22 -19.23 19.96
C HIS A 646 12.81 -19.47 18.50
N LEU A 647 12.71 -20.74 18.07
CA LEU A 647 12.37 -21.12 16.69
C LEU A 647 11.11 -20.43 16.15
N GLY A 648 10.08 -20.26 16.98
CA GLY A 648 8.84 -19.60 16.58
C GLY A 648 9.04 -18.15 16.10
N ARG A 649 10.03 -17.43 16.66
CA ARG A 649 10.37 -16.06 16.21
C ARG A 649 11.04 -16.08 14.84
N GLU A 650 11.90 -17.05 14.58
CA GLU A 650 12.59 -17.20 13.30
C GLU A 650 11.61 -17.65 12.19
N VAL A 651 10.71 -18.58 12.50
CA VAL A 651 9.64 -19.01 11.59
C VAL A 651 8.69 -17.85 11.27
N LEU A 652 8.37 -17.00 12.25
CA LEU A 652 7.53 -15.81 12.02
C LEU A 652 8.11 -14.86 10.96
N LYS A 653 9.45 -14.74 10.86
CA LYS A 653 10.13 -13.90 9.86
C LYS A 653 9.96 -14.42 8.42
N ILE A 654 9.78 -15.73 8.24
CA ILE A 654 9.68 -16.37 6.92
C ILE A 654 8.25 -16.73 6.51
N LEU A 655 7.34 -16.92 7.47
CA LEU A 655 5.98 -17.45 7.25
C LEU A 655 5.20 -16.70 6.17
N ARG A 656 5.35 -15.38 6.11
CA ARG A 656 4.66 -14.55 5.11
C ARG A 656 5.19 -14.74 3.69
N ALA A 657 6.49 -14.95 3.53
CA ALA A 657 7.05 -15.31 2.23
C ALA A 657 6.67 -16.74 1.82
N LEU A 658 6.59 -17.65 2.79
CA LEU A 658 6.07 -18.99 2.56
C LEU A 658 4.63 -18.97 2.05
N MET A 659 3.73 -18.25 2.75
CA MET A 659 2.34 -18.06 2.33
C MET A 659 2.25 -17.46 0.93
N LEU A 660 3.09 -16.46 0.62
CA LEU A 660 3.14 -15.86 -0.70
C LEU A 660 3.51 -16.89 -1.78
N CYS A 661 4.54 -17.72 -1.57
CA CYS A 661 4.89 -18.80 -2.51
C CYS A 661 3.70 -19.73 -2.75
N THR A 662 2.98 -20.10 -1.68
CA THR A 662 1.79 -20.95 -1.76
C THR A 662 0.66 -20.26 -2.56
N THR A 663 0.39 -18.97 -2.31
CA THR A 663 -0.63 -18.20 -3.04
C THR A 663 -0.33 -18.06 -4.54
N TRP A 664 0.92 -17.94 -4.94
CA TRP A 664 1.27 -17.89 -6.36
C TRP A 664 1.10 -19.25 -7.04
N ARG A 665 1.43 -20.34 -6.33
CA ARG A 665 1.18 -21.70 -6.83
C ARG A 665 -0.32 -21.97 -6.98
N THR A 666 -1.17 -21.55 -6.04
CA THR A 666 -2.63 -21.67 -6.20
C THR A 666 -3.12 -20.89 -7.41
N HIS A 667 -2.62 -19.68 -7.62
CA HIS A 667 -2.97 -18.88 -8.79
C HIS A 667 -2.59 -19.53 -10.11
N TRP A 668 -1.39 -20.10 -10.23
CA TRP A 668 -0.99 -20.77 -11.48
C TRP A 668 -1.79 -22.05 -11.75
N ILE A 669 -2.22 -22.77 -10.71
CA ILE A 669 -3.19 -23.87 -10.86
C ILE A 669 -4.53 -23.32 -11.37
N HIS A 670 -5.00 -22.21 -10.80
CA HIS A 670 -6.24 -21.57 -11.24
C HIS A 670 -6.18 -21.16 -12.71
N GLU A 671 -5.08 -20.55 -13.17
CA GLU A 671 -4.88 -20.21 -14.60
C GLU A 671 -5.00 -21.44 -15.50
N ILE A 672 -4.35 -22.56 -15.12
CA ILE A 672 -4.42 -23.83 -15.89
C ILE A 672 -5.86 -24.37 -15.91
N MET A 673 -6.58 -24.29 -14.78
CA MET A 673 -7.99 -24.70 -14.70
C MET A 673 -8.88 -23.84 -15.60
N VAL A 674 -8.65 -22.52 -15.66
CA VAL A 674 -9.37 -21.61 -16.56
C VAL A 674 -9.08 -21.92 -18.02
N GLU A 675 -7.83 -22.19 -18.38
CA GLU A 675 -7.46 -22.65 -19.73
C GLU A 675 -8.23 -23.92 -20.12
N LYS A 676 -8.26 -24.94 -19.24
CA LYS A 676 -8.97 -26.21 -19.47
C LYS A 676 -10.49 -26.08 -19.45
N ALA A 677 -11.05 -25.19 -18.64
CA ALA A 677 -12.49 -24.91 -18.64
C ALA A 677 -12.91 -24.24 -19.96
N ARG A 678 -12.10 -23.31 -20.48
CA ARG A 678 -12.34 -22.68 -21.78
C ARG A 678 -12.36 -23.71 -22.93
N GLU A 679 -11.52 -24.74 -22.87
CA GLU A 679 -11.56 -25.86 -23.84
C GLU A 679 -12.89 -26.64 -23.82
N ARG A 680 -13.62 -26.59 -22.69
CA ARG A 680 -14.93 -27.23 -22.50
C ARG A 680 -16.12 -26.30 -22.76
N GLY A 681 -15.85 -25.04 -23.11
CA GLY A 681 -16.89 -24.01 -23.31
C GLY A 681 -17.35 -23.32 -22.02
N GLU A 682 -16.60 -23.48 -20.93
CA GLU A 682 -16.86 -22.91 -19.61
C GLU A 682 -15.99 -21.66 -19.37
N GLY A 683 -16.45 -20.76 -18.49
CA GLY A 683 -15.75 -19.53 -18.14
C GLY A 683 -14.94 -19.64 -16.86
N GLU A 684 -14.18 -18.60 -16.54
CA GLU A 684 -13.49 -18.47 -15.25
C GLU A 684 -14.46 -18.50 -14.06
N ASN A 685 -15.70 -18.00 -14.25
CA ASN A 685 -16.76 -18.07 -13.25
C ASN A 685 -17.16 -19.51 -12.88
N ASP A 686 -17.14 -20.44 -13.84
CA ASP A 686 -17.43 -21.85 -13.58
C ASP A 686 -16.32 -22.49 -12.73
N VAL A 687 -15.07 -22.13 -13.00
CA VAL A 687 -13.91 -22.60 -12.21
C VAL A 687 -13.99 -22.11 -10.76
N ILE A 688 -14.34 -20.84 -10.56
CA ILE A 688 -14.52 -20.27 -9.22
C ILE A 688 -15.67 -20.97 -8.48
N ARG A 689 -16.78 -21.27 -9.18
CA ARG A 689 -17.91 -22.01 -8.62
C ARG A 689 -17.50 -23.41 -8.17
N ASP A 690 -16.73 -24.13 -8.99
CA ASP A 690 -16.31 -25.51 -8.70
C ASP A 690 -15.33 -25.55 -7.51
N ILE A 691 -14.41 -24.58 -7.43
CA ILE A 691 -13.55 -24.36 -6.25
C ILE A 691 -14.39 -24.11 -4.99
N PHE A 692 -15.42 -23.26 -5.09
CA PHE A 692 -16.30 -22.94 -3.97
C PHE A 692 -17.08 -24.17 -3.48
N ILE A 693 -17.67 -24.94 -4.40
CA ILE A 693 -18.41 -26.17 -4.08
C ILE A 693 -17.48 -27.19 -3.43
N LYS A 694 -16.29 -27.43 -4.01
CA LYS A 694 -15.30 -28.37 -3.49
C LYS A 694 -14.89 -28.03 -2.06
N ASN A 695 -14.53 -26.77 -1.81
CA ASN A 695 -14.13 -26.29 -0.48
C ASN A 695 -15.23 -26.50 0.56
N ARG A 696 -16.50 -26.27 0.17
CA ARG A 696 -17.66 -26.42 1.06
C ARG A 696 -17.94 -27.88 1.41
N THR A 697 -17.96 -28.77 0.42
CA THR A 697 -18.27 -30.19 0.60
C THR A 697 -17.17 -30.89 1.40
N MET A 698 -15.89 -30.62 1.09
CA MET A 698 -14.76 -31.28 1.75
C MET A 698 -14.55 -30.82 3.21
N SER A 699 -14.97 -29.60 3.57
CA SER A 699 -14.96 -29.13 4.95
C SER A 699 -15.92 -29.94 5.83
N VAL A 700 -17.15 -30.16 5.35
CA VAL A 700 -18.19 -30.91 6.08
C VAL A 700 -17.78 -32.38 6.26
N LEU A 701 -17.13 -32.98 5.26
CA LEU A 701 -16.70 -34.38 5.31
C LEU A 701 -15.57 -34.62 6.31
N LYS A 702 -14.58 -33.73 6.39
CA LYS A 702 -13.48 -33.85 7.37
C LYS A 702 -13.97 -33.85 8.81
N ASP A 703 -14.97 -33.04 9.12
CA ASP A 703 -15.55 -32.97 10.47
C ASP A 703 -16.25 -34.29 10.85
N PHE A 704 -16.94 -34.93 9.90
CA PHE A 704 -17.57 -36.23 10.10
C PHE A 704 -16.54 -37.38 10.21
N GLU A 705 -15.49 -37.40 9.38
CA GLU A 705 -14.42 -38.40 9.46
C GLU A 705 -13.68 -38.32 10.81
N ALA A 706 -13.42 -37.11 11.31
CA ALA A 706 -12.82 -36.90 12.63
C ALA A 706 -13.70 -37.41 13.79
N GLU A 707 -15.01 -37.51 13.58
CA GLU A 707 -15.99 -38.05 14.53
C GLU A 707 -16.27 -39.55 14.33
N GLY A 708 -15.55 -40.21 13.41
CA GLY A 708 -15.59 -41.65 13.21
C GLY A 708 -16.64 -42.15 12.20
N PHE A 709 -17.21 -41.25 11.39
CA PHE A 709 -18.10 -41.61 10.30
C PHE A 709 -17.31 -41.94 9.02
N HIS A 710 -17.77 -42.90 8.22
CA HIS A 710 -17.17 -43.24 6.93
C HIS A 710 -18.13 -42.98 5.77
N LEU A 711 -17.64 -42.44 4.66
CA LEU A 711 -18.44 -42.18 3.48
C LEU A 711 -18.07 -43.11 2.33
N MET A 712 -19.07 -43.73 1.70
CA MET A 712 -18.91 -44.49 0.47
C MET A 712 -19.86 -43.96 -0.61
N ARG A 713 -19.30 -43.54 -1.75
CA ARG A 713 -20.09 -43.13 -2.92
C ARG A 713 -20.42 -44.35 -3.77
N VAL A 714 -21.69 -44.48 -4.17
CA VAL A 714 -22.16 -45.45 -5.16
C VAL A 714 -23.01 -44.73 -6.21
N PRO A 715 -23.28 -45.34 -7.39
CA PRO A 715 -24.09 -44.67 -8.41
C PRO A 715 -25.44 -44.18 -7.84
N HIS A 716 -25.68 -42.87 -7.93
CA HIS A 716 -26.88 -42.16 -7.49
C HIS A 716 -27.13 -42.06 -5.96
N TYR A 717 -26.23 -42.61 -5.12
CA TYR A 717 -26.39 -42.58 -3.65
C TYR A 717 -25.06 -42.42 -2.92
N TYR A 718 -25.13 -41.86 -1.72
CA TYR A 718 -24.07 -41.92 -0.72
C TYR A 718 -24.49 -42.85 0.41
N TYR A 719 -23.56 -43.69 0.85
CA TYR A 719 -23.68 -44.44 2.08
C TYR A 719 -22.83 -43.77 3.16
N LEU A 720 -23.51 -43.15 4.13
CA LEU A 720 -22.88 -42.59 5.31
C LEU A 720 -22.91 -43.66 6.42
N ILE A 721 -21.77 -44.27 6.68
CA ILE A 721 -21.59 -45.39 7.60
C ILE A 721 -21.26 -44.86 8.98
N PHE A 722 -22.08 -45.24 9.96
CA PHE A 722 -21.94 -44.81 11.36
C PHE A 722 -20.99 -45.71 12.14
N ALA A 723 -20.82 -46.96 11.71
CA ALA A 723 -19.73 -47.86 12.11
C ALA A 723 -19.66 -49.11 11.22
N SER A 724 -18.45 -49.67 11.13
CA SER A 724 -18.14 -51.03 10.67
C SER A 724 -17.60 -51.84 11.85
N ASN A 725 -17.77 -53.16 11.86
CA ASN A 725 -17.14 -54.05 12.86
C ASN A 725 -15.63 -54.27 12.59
N PHE A 726 -14.95 -53.34 11.89
CA PHE A 726 -13.59 -53.51 11.40
C PHE A 726 -12.83 -52.18 11.39
N GLU A 727 -11.59 -52.18 11.87
CA GLU A 727 -10.57 -51.14 11.57
C GLU A 727 -9.59 -51.71 10.54
N TYR A 728 -9.21 -50.92 9.53
CA TYR A 728 -8.03 -51.24 8.73
C TYR A 728 -6.79 -51.03 9.62
N ASP A 729 -5.97 -52.08 9.75
CA ASP A 729 -4.70 -52.20 10.50
C ASP A 729 -4.70 -52.91 11.89
N GLN A 730 -5.79 -53.55 12.33
CA GLN A 730 -5.73 -54.42 13.53
C GLN A 730 -5.31 -55.88 13.23
N ASP A 731 -4.45 -56.42 14.11
CA ASP A 731 -4.04 -57.83 14.12
C ASP A 731 -5.19 -58.72 14.62
N LEU A 732 -5.60 -59.70 13.80
CA LEU A 732 -6.83 -60.48 13.97
C LEU A 732 -6.88 -61.34 15.25
N ASP A 733 -5.72 -61.60 15.87
CA ASP A 733 -5.60 -62.48 17.04
C ASP A 733 -5.62 -61.73 18.39
N LYS A 734 -5.73 -60.39 18.41
CA LYS A 734 -5.79 -59.59 19.65
C LYS A 734 -6.83 -58.47 19.57
N ILE A 735 -8.07 -58.83 19.88
CA ILE A 735 -9.16 -57.85 20.03
C ILE A 735 -9.09 -57.27 21.45
N GLU A 736 -8.57 -56.05 21.61
CA GLU A 736 -8.76 -55.25 22.84
C GLU A 736 -9.85 -54.20 22.62
N ILE A 737 -10.97 -54.34 23.33
CA ILE A 737 -12.09 -53.40 23.29
C ILE A 737 -11.86 -52.30 24.34
N GLY A 738 -11.57 -51.07 23.89
CA GLY A 738 -11.45 -49.90 24.75
C GLY A 738 -12.80 -49.39 25.29
N PRO A 739 -12.84 -48.56 26.34
CA PRO A 739 -14.06 -48.14 27.02
C PRO A 739 -14.92 -47.08 26.28
N GLY A 740 -14.54 -46.68 25.06
CA GLY A 740 -15.26 -45.68 24.25
C GLY A 740 -16.16 -46.23 23.14
N PHE A 741 -16.29 -47.55 23.01
CA PHE A 741 -17.08 -48.16 21.93
C PHE A 741 -18.57 -48.23 22.29
N LEU A 742 -19.41 -47.47 21.57
CA LEU A 742 -20.86 -47.70 21.57
C LEU A 742 -21.13 -49.11 21.03
N LYS A 743 -21.93 -49.90 21.76
CA LYS A 743 -22.32 -51.27 21.35
C LYS A 743 -23.13 -51.22 20.05
N TYR A 744 -23.10 -52.29 19.26
CA TYR A 744 -23.88 -52.41 18.00
C TYR A 744 -25.36 -51.98 18.15
N SER A 745 -25.97 -52.30 19.30
CA SER A 745 -27.33 -51.89 19.66
C SER A 745 -27.52 -50.37 19.84
N GLU A 746 -26.51 -49.65 20.30
CA GLU A 746 -26.57 -48.20 20.55
C GLU A 746 -26.44 -47.40 19.25
N LYS A 747 -25.83 -47.99 18.21
CA LYS A 747 -25.62 -47.35 16.90
C LYS A 747 -26.80 -47.52 15.95
N ASP A 748 -27.51 -48.65 16.01
CA ASP A 748 -28.83 -48.80 15.38
C ASP A 748 -29.84 -47.82 16.00
N VAL A 749 -29.78 -47.64 17.32
CA VAL A 749 -30.58 -46.64 18.03
C VAL A 749 -30.22 -45.22 17.57
N LEU A 750 -28.94 -44.89 17.35
CA LEU A 750 -28.55 -43.57 16.84
C LEU A 750 -29.14 -43.30 15.43
N ALA A 751 -29.07 -44.27 14.53
CA ALA A 751 -29.64 -44.14 13.17
C ALA A 751 -31.17 -44.03 13.19
N GLN A 752 -31.84 -44.80 14.05
CA GLN A 752 -33.30 -44.73 14.22
C GLN A 752 -33.73 -43.42 14.87
N ASN A 753 -32.99 -42.94 15.86
CA ASN A 753 -33.24 -41.65 16.50
C ASN A 753 -33.04 -40.49 15.51
N PHE A 754 -32.00 -40.56 14.67
CA PHE A 754 -31.79 -39.58 13.62
C PHE A 754 -32.91 -39.58 12.57
N LEU A 755 -33.39 -40.75 12.12
CA LEU A 755 -34.52 -40.80 11.20
C LEU A 755 -35.83 -40.34 11.84
N THR A 756 -36.01 -40.55 13.14
CA THR A 756 -37.15 -40.02 13.90
C THR A 756 -37.10 -38.50 13.96
N TYR A 757 -35.92 -37.95 14.27
CA TYR A 757 -35.65 -36.53 14.21
C TYR A 757 -35.89 -35.95 12.82
N LEU A 758 -35.36 -36.61 11.77
CA LEU A 758 -35.56 -36.21 10.38
C LEU A 758 -37.04 -36.20 9.98
N GLY A 759 -37.82 -37.15 10.49
CA GLY A 759 -39.28 -37.19 10.30
C GLY A 759 -40.03 -36.04 10.97
N GLN A 760 -39.48 -35.45 12.04
CA GLN A 760 -40.06 -34.28 12.70
C GLN A 760 -39.69 -32.97 11.99
N VAL A 761 -38.44 -32.83 11.54
CA VAL A 761 -37.94 -31.59 10.94
C VAL A 761 -38.16 -31.50 9.43
N ASN A 762 -38.14 -32.64 8.71
CA ASN A 762 -38.38 -32.70 7.27
C ASN A 762 -38.98 -34.05 6.84
N PRO A 763 -40.31 -34.23 6.95
CA PRO A 763 -41.00 -35.47 6.62
C PRO A 763 -40.74 -35.97 5.19
N ARG A 764 -40.61 -35.06 4.22
CA ARG A 764 -40.38 -35.40 2.81
C ARG A 764 -39.01 -36.02 2.59
N LEU A 765 -37.99 -35.51 3.27
CA LEU A 765 -36.62 -36.00 3.16
C LEU A 765 -36.45 -37.35 3.87
N ARG A 766 -37.14 -37.54 5.00
CA ARG A 766 -37.15 -38.81 5.73
C ARG A 766 -37.55 -39.99 4.85
N ASP A 767 -38.56 -39.83 3.97
CA ASP A 767 -39.05 -40.94 3.14
C ASP A 767 -38.04 -41.38 2.05
N ARG A 768 -37.02 -40.54 1.79
CA ARG A 768 -35.96 -40.77 0.80
C ARG A 768 -34.69 -41.36 1.40
N VAL A 769 -34.44 -41.14 2.70
CA VAL A 769 -33.29 -41.68 3.42
C VAL A 769 -33.64 -43.04 4.03
N ARG A 770 -32.77 -44.03 3.84
CA ARG A 770 -33.00 -45.40 4.36
C ARG A 770 -31.85 -45.85 5.23
N ILE A 771 -32.14 -46.58 6.31
CA ILE A 771 -31.10 -47.33 7.01
C ILE A 771 -30.68 -48.49 6.09
N VAL A 772 -29.37 -48.65 5.91
CA VAL A 772 -28.80 -49.81 5.24
C VAL A 772 -28.04 -50.65 6.24
N GLN A 773 -28.29 -51.95 6.17
CA GLN A 773 -27.61 -52.98 6.94
C GLN A 773 -27.13 -54.05 5.94
N GLY A 774 -25.82 -54.29 5.86
CA GLY A 774 -25.29 -55.31 4.94
C GLY A 774 -23.77 -55.32 4.80
N GLU A 775 -23.27 -56.36 4.12
CA GLU A 775 -21.88 -56.46 3.67
C GLU A 775 -21.64 -55.41 2.56
N PRO A 776 -20.57 -54.60 2.62
CA PRO A 776 -20.12 -53.84 1.45
C PRO A 776 -19.85 -54.81 0.29
N PRO A 777 -20.03 -54.42 -0.98
CA PRO A 777 -19.73 -55.27 -2.13
C PRO A 777 -18.20 -55.34 -2.34
N LEU A 778 -17.48 -55.95 -1.39
CA LEU A 778 -16.08 -56.27 -1.49
C LEU A 778 -15.97 -57.77 -1.80
N GLY A 779 -15.19 -58.12 -2.82
CA GLY A 779 -15.17 -59.43 -3.45
C GLY A 779 -14.92 -60.62 -2.50
N GLN A 780 -15.26 -61.83 -3.00
CA GLN A 780 -15.30 -63.07 -2.22
C GLN A 780 -14.02 -63.35 -1.42
N GLY A 781 -14.19 -63.41 -0.11
CA GLY A 781 -13.22 -63.97 0.85
C GLY A 781 -13.03 -63.03 2.04
N HIS A 782 -13.30 -63.55 3.24
CA HIS A 782 -12.98 -63.01 4.57
C HIS A 782 -14.11 -62.24 5.31
N ALA A 783 -14.38 -62.70 6.54
CA ALA A 783 -15.23 -62.20 7.63
C ALA A 783 -16.53 -61.40 7.31
N ARG A 784 -17.68 -61.86 7.83
CA ARG A 784 -18.98 -61.17 7.76
C ARG A 784 -18.93 -59.78 8.44
N ILE A 785 -18.66 -58.73 7.67
CA ILE A 785 -18.72 -57.33 8.15
C ILE A 785 -20.17 -56.85 8.03
N VAL A 786 -20.79 -56.51 9.17
CA VAL A 786 -22.12 -55.89 9.20
C VAL A 786 -21.95 -54.40 9.48
N SER A 787 -22.13 -53.56 8.46
CA SER A 787 -22.11 -52.09 8.62
C SER A 787 -23.53 -51.54 8.75
N ILE A 788 -23.72 -50.57 9.63
CA ILE A 788 -24.96 -49.79 9.76
C ILE A 788 -24.68 -48.37 9.27
N GLY A 789 -25.49 -47.89 8.33
CA GLY A 789 -25.38 -46.54 7.80
C GLY A 789 -26.68 -46.05 7.18
N LEU A 790 -26.61 -44.86 6.60
CA LEU A 790 -27.71 -44.25 5.84
C LEU A 790 -27.41 -44.31 4.35
N SER A 791 -28.38 -44.80 3.57
CA SER A 791 -28.45 -44.55 2.14
C SER A 791 -29.16 -43.23 1.89
N ILE A 792 -28.45 -42.33 1.23
CA ILE A 792 -28.92 -40.98 0.94
C ILE A 792 -28.80 -40.75 -0.56
N PRO A 793 -29.88 -40.37 -1.27
CA PRO A 793 -29.78 -39.97 -2.67
C PRO A 793 -28.74 -38.86 -2.85
N GLU A 794 -28.00 -38.89 -3.95
CA GLU A 794 -26.94 -37.91 -4.24
C GLU A 794 -27.41 -36.46 -4.15
N GLU A 795 -28.62 -36.16 -4.63
CA GLU A 795 -29.24 -34.83 -4.58
C GLU A 795 -29.65 -34.36 -3.17
N ASP A 796 -29.82 -35.29 -2.23
CA ASP A 796 -30.26 -35.02 -0.86
C ASP A 796 -29.10 -35.03 0.15
N PHE A 797 -27.92 -35.48 -0.27
CA PHE A 797 -26.79 -35.79 0.61
C PHE A 797 -26.39 -34.64 1.52
N ASP A 798 -26.13 -33.47 0.94
CA ASP A 798 -25.71 -32.28 1.69
C ASP A 798 -26.75 -31.85 2.74
N LEU A 799 -28.03 -31.92 2.38
CA LEU A 799 -29.12 -31.51 3.26
C LEU A 799 -29.27 -32.48 4.44
N VAL A 800 -29.17 -33.79 4.19
CA VAL A 800 -29.22 -34.82 5.24
C VAL A 800 -28.01 -34.71 6.17
N CYS A 801 -26.81 -34.46 5.64
CA CYS A 801 -25.61 -34.25 6.45
C CYS A 801 -25.75 -33.05 7.40
N ARG A 802 -26.35 -31.94 6.96
CA ARG A 802 -26.61 -30.78 7.85
C ARG A 802 -27.60 -31.11 8.96
N TYR A 803 -28.70 -31.81 8.64
CA TYR A 803 -29.64 -32.27 9.67
C TYR A 803 -28.97 -33.22 10.66
N LEU A 804 -28.10 -34.12 10.17
CA LEU A 804 -27.35 -35.05 11.01
C LEU A 804 -26.39 -34.31 11.94
N ARG A 805 -25.70 -33.28 11.44
CA ARG A 805 -24.83 -32.44 12.27
C ARG A 805 -25.59 -31.78 13.41
N THR A 806 -26.71 -31.12 13.10
CA THR A 806 -27.56 -30.51 14.14
C THR A 806 -28.09 -31.54 15.14
N PHE A 807 -28.48 -32.74 14.67
CA PHE A 807 -28.93 -33.82 15.55
C PHE A 807 -27.85 -34.30 16.52
N LEU A 808 -26.61 -34.46 16.03
CA LEU A 808 -25.47 -34.87 16.87
C LEU A 808 -25.10 -33.79 17.88
N ASP A 809 -25.07 -32.53 17.46
CA ASP A 809 -24.82 -31.39 18.34
C ASP A 809 -25.88 -31.33 19.45
N GLN A 810 -27.17 -31.42 19.11
CA GLN A 810 -28.28 -31.43 20.10
C GLN A 810 -28.21 -32.62 21.05
N SER A 811 -27.85 -33.80 20.54
CA SER A 811 -27.73 -35.03 21.33
C SER A 811 -26.57 -34.97 22.34
N LYS A 812 -25.50 -34.24 22.02
CA LYS A 812 -24.31 -34.10 22.87
C LYS A 812 -24.50 -33.11 24.03
N TYR A 813 -25.32 -32.07 23.85
CA TYR A 813 -25.50 -30.99 24.83
C TYR A 813 -26.82 -31.04 25.63
N GLY A 814 -27.73 -31.98 25.33
CA GLY A 814 -28.80 -32.40 26.25
C GLY A 814 -29.95 -31.42 26.52
N CYS A 815 -30.06 -30.28 25.81
CA CYS A 815 -31.18 -29.34 25.92
C CYS A 815 -31.29 -28.47 24.66
N PRO A 816 -32.48 -27.93 24.28
CA PRO A 816 -32.56 -26.93 23.22
C PRO A 816 -31.73 -25.72 23.63
N MET A 817 -30.73 -25.36 22.83
CA MET A 817 -29.81 -24.27 23.15
C MET A 817 -30.59 -22.96 23.33
N ASN A 818 -30.40 -22.26 24.45
CA ASN A 818 -30.93 -20.90 24.60
C ASN A 818 -30.26 -20.02 23.52
N LEU A 819 -31.08 -19.53 22.59
CA LEU A 819 -30.64 -18.92 21.34
C LEU A 819 -29.71 -17.72 21.57
N GLN A 820 -29.86 -17.00 22.70
CA GLN A 820 -28.99 -15.87 23.04
C GLN A 820 -27.62 -16.28 23.60
N SER A 821 -27.50 -17.43 24.28
CA SER A 821 -26.23 -17.91 24.85
C SER A 821 -25.42 -18.77 23.88
N ALA A 822 -26.04 -19.23 22.79
CA ALA A 822 -25.45 -20.17 21.84
C ALA A 822 -24.78 -19.51 20.63
N VAL A 823 -25.05 -18.21 20.39
CA VAL A 823 -24.38 -17.47 19.32
C VAL A 823 -23.01 -17.02 19.81
N PRO A 824 -21.92 -17.40 19.12
CA PRO A 824 -20.57 -17.03 19.53
C PRO A 824 -20.31 -15.53 19.36
N GLU A 825 -19.44 -14.98 20.21
CA GLU A 825 -19.03 -13.58 20.17
C GLU A 825 -17.83 -13.38 19.24
N GLY A 826 -18.00 -12.55 18.21
CA GLY A 826 -16.96 -12.24 17.23
C GLY A 826 -16.77 -13.28 16.12
N GLU A 827 -17.42 -14.43 16.19
CA GLU A 827 -17.38 -15.49 15.17
C GLU A 827 -18.78 -15.81 14.64
N PHE A 828 -18.88 -16.25 13.38
CA PHE A 828 -20.15 -16.66 12.79
C PHE A 828 -20.40 -18.16 13.04
N VAL A 829 -21.64 -18.48 13.39
CA VAL A 829 -22.17 -19.86 13.36
C VAL A 829 -23.26 -19.97 12.28
N ASP A 830 -23.35 -21.11 11.59
CA ASP A 830 -24.45 -21.32 10.64
C ASP A 830 -25.78 -21.43 11.40
N LEU A 831 -26.83 -20.76 10.88
CA LEU A 831 -28.13 -20.66 11.56
C LEU A 831 -28.78 -22.03 11.82
N TYR A 832 -28.50 -23.02 10.98
CA TYR A 832 -29.06 -24.37 11.13
C TYR A 832 -28.49 -25.18 12.31
N HIS A 833 -27.34 -24.78 12.88
CA HIS A 833 -26.87 -25.36 14.15
C HIS A 833 -27.72 -24.90 15.33
N LEU A 834 -28.33 -23.72 15.23
CA LEU A 834 -29.22 -23.18 16.27
C LEU A 834 -30.66 -23.62 16.06
N ASP A 835 -31.11 -23.66 14.81
CA ASP A 835 -32.48 -24.02 14.46
C ASP A 835 -32.53 -24.85 13.16
N PRO A 836 -32.89 -26.14 13.24
CA PRO A 836 -32.86 -27.07 12.11
C PRO A 836 -33.68 -26.60 10.90
N ALA A 837 -34.69 -25.74 11.09
CA ALA A 837 -35.53 -25.24 10.00
C ALA A 837 -34.72 -24.51 8.93
N PHE A 838 -33.55 -23.93 9.28
CA PHE A 838 -32.67 -23.25 8.32
C PHE A 838 -31.71 -24.19 7.57
N ALA A 839 -31.72 -25.51 7.78
CA ALA A 839 -30.84 -26.43 7.05
C ALA A 839 -30.93 -26.35 5.50
N PRO A 840 -32.10 -26.01 4.90
CA PRO A 840 -32.20 -25.71 3.47
C PRO A 840 -31.51 -24.41 3.02
N PHE A 841 -31.21 -23.50 3.95
CA PHE A 841 -30.57 -22.20 3.72
C PHE A 841 -29.19 -22.12 4.39
N PRO A 842 -28.23 -22.95 3.93
CA PRO A 842 -26.92 -23.09 4.57
C PRO A 842 -26.01 -21.88 4.42
N GLU A 843 -26.40 -20.88 3.63
CA GLU A 843 -25.71 -19.61 3.48
C GLU A 843 -25.99 -18.65 4.65
N MET A 844 -27.04 -18.91 5.44
CA MET A 844 -27.46 -18.01 6.50
C MET A 844 -26.67 -18.26 7.79
N ARG A 845 -26.10 -17.20 8.35
CA ARG A 845 -25.22 -17.27 9.54
C ARG A 845 -25.57 -16.21 10.56
N ILE A 846 -25.21 -16.43 11.81
CA ILE A 846 -25.40 -15.45 12.89
C ILE A 846 -24.13 -15.30 13.73
N MET A 847 -23.84 -14.07 14.16
CA MET A 847 -22.77 -13.76 15.12
C MET A 847 -23.26 -12.74 16.16
N LYS A 848 -22.63 -12.75 17.34
CA LYS A 848 -22.78 -11.70 18.35
C LYS A 848 -21.63 -10.69 18.21
N GLN A 849 -21.95 -9.40 18.10
CA GLN A 849 -20.96 -8.35 17.86
C GLN A 849 -20.34 -7.88 19.18
N LYS A 850 -19.01 -7.75 19.23
CA LYS A 850 -18.29 -7.18 20.39
C LYS A 850 -18.66 -5.71 20.58
N ALA A 851 -18.92 -5.30 21.82
CA ALA A 851 -19.07 -3.88 22.15
C ALA A 851 -17.76 -3.15 21.82
N GLY A 852 -17.83 -2.13 20.95
CA GLY A 852 -16.65 -1.36 20.57
C GLY A 852 -16.09 -0.57 21.75
N GLN A 853 -14.76 -0.60 21.94
CA GLN A 853 -14.07 0.40 22.75
C GLN A 853 -14.16 1.74 22.02
N GLY A 854 -15.19 2.55 22.30
CA GLY A 854 -15.33 3.87 21.66
C GLY A 854 -16.65 4.61 21.80
N SER A 855 -17.68 4.05 22.43
CA SER A 855 -18.94 4.79 22.70
C SER A 855 -19.20 4.89 24.20
N GLU A 856 -18.70 5.95 24.83
CA GLU A 856 -19.25 6.44 26.09
C GLU A 856 -20.61 7.07 25.78
N GLU A 857 -21.69 6.29 25.94
CA GLU A 857 -23.03 6.76 26.39
C GLU A 857 -24.04 5.59 26.31
N GLY A 858 -24.42 5.05 27.48
CA GLY A 858 -25.56 4.13 27.65
C GLY A 858 -25.21 2.65 27.89
N PRO A 859 -26.08 1.88 28.56
CA PRO A 859 -25.86 0.45 28.81
C PRO A 859 -25.77 -0.30 27.48
N SER A 860 -24.68 -1.05 27.28
CA SER A 860 -24.36 -1.79 26.06
C SER A 860 -25.49 -2.75 25.66
N GLN A 861 -26.29 -2.37 24.66
CA GLN A 861 -27.25 -3.29 24.05
C GLN A 861 -26.50 -4.34 23.20
N GLU A 862 -26.70 -5.62 23.52
CA GLU A 862 -26.14 -6.71 22.75
C GLU A 862 -26.69 -6.70 21.33
N THR A 863 -25.80 -6.69 20.33
CA THR A 863 -26.19 -6.61 18.93
C THR A 863 -25.75 -7.88 18.20
N TYR A 864 -26.65 -8.42 17.39
CA TYR A 864 -26.46 -9.63 16.60
C TYR A 864 -26.44 -9.29 15.12
N VAL A 865 -25.68 -10.05 14.33
CA VAL A 865 -25.65 -9.90 12.88
C VAL A 865 -26.11 -11.20 12.26
N ILE A 866 -27.14 -11.14 11.42
CA ILE A 866 -27.64 -12.26 10.61
C ILE A 866 -27.21 -12.03 9.16
N ALA A 867 -26.25 -12.81 8.69
CA ALA A 867 -25.82 -12.81 7.29
C ALA A 867 -26.78 -13.69 6.47
N PHE A 868 -27.28 -13.16 5.34
CA PHE A 868 -28.20 -13.85 4.43
C PHE A 868 -27.45 -14.66 3.36
N GLY A 869 -26.18 -14.36 3.16
CA GLY A 869 -25.31 -15.06 2.24
C GLY A 869 -23.97 -14.36 2.12
N ARG A 870 -23.11 -14.96 1.29
CA ARG A 870 -21.80 -14.41 0.92
C ARG A 870 -21.72 -14.43 -0.60
N CYS A 871 -21.18 -13.38 -1.19
CA CYS A 871 -20.83 -13.37 -2.60
C CYS A 871 -19.38 -12.93 -2.78
N SER A 872 -18.79 -13.39 -3.87
CA SER A 872 -17.50 -12.92 -4.35
C SER A 872 -17.73 -11.66 -5.16
N TYR A 873 -17.38 -10.50 -4.62
CA TYR A 873 -17.51 -9.21 -5.30
C TYR A 873 -16.12 -8.58 -5.48
N GLY A 874 -15.85 -7.97 -6.64
CA GLY A 874 -14.58 -7.30 -6.86
C GLY A 874 -14.43 -6.70 -8.26
N GLU A 875 -13.33 -5.99 -8.48
CA GLU A 875 -13.00 -5.35 -9.76
C GLU A 875 -11.61 -5.83 -10.22
N PHE A 876 -11.51 -6.25 -11.47
CA PHE A 876 -10.25 -6.61 -12.12
C PHE A 876 -10.20 -6.02 -13.53
N ASP A 877 -9.15 -5.26 -13.83
CA ASP A 877 -8.94 -4.61 -15.13
C ASP A 877 -10.15 -3.77 -15.62
N GLY A 878 -10.80 -3.05 -14.69
CA GLY A 878 -11.98 -2.23 -14.97
C GLY A 878 -13.29 -3.00 -15.15
N VAL A 879 -13.28 -4.32 -14.97
CA VAL A 879 -14.49 -5.18 -15.02
C VAL A 879 -14.88 -5.57 -13.60
N VAL A 880 -16.07 -5.16 -13.18
CA VAL A 880 -16.67 -5.54 -11.88
C VAL A 880 -17.35 -6.90 -12.01
N TYR A 881 -16.91 -7.88 -11.24
CA TYR A 881 -17.51 -9.22 -11.16
C TYR A 881 -18.31 -9.40 -9.86
N GLY A 882 -19.30 -10.30 -9.90
CA GLY A 882 -20.18 -10.57 -8.75
C GLY A 882 -21.19 -9.46 -8.43
N ARG A 883 -21.30 -8.44 -9.28
CA ARG A 883 -22.25 -7.34 -9.11
C ARG A 883 -23.69 -7.81 -9.07
N ASP A 884 -24.10 -8.68 -9.99
CA ASP A 884 -25.48 -9.18 -10.06
C ASP A 884 -25.83 -10.05 -8.83
N GLU A 885 -24.89 -10.86 -8.36
CA GLU A 885 -25.07 -11.66 -7.14
C GLU A 885 -25.12 -10.79 -5.88
N TYR A 886 -24.27 -9.76 -5.81
CA TYR A 886 -24.28 -8.79 -4.73
C TYR A 886 -25.57 -7.96 -4.71
N GLU A 887 -26.02 -7.48 -5.88
CA GLU A 887 -27.29 -6.76 -6.05
C GLU A 887 -28.48 -7.67 -5.71
N ALA A 888 -28.44 -8.96 -6.08
CA ALA A 888 -29.47 -9.94 -5.72
C ALA A 888 -29.51 -10.22 -4.20
N LEU A 889 -28.35 -10.32 -3.53
CA LEU A 889 -28.29 -10.46 -2.07
C LEU A 889 -28.81 -9.21 -1.36
N LEU A 890 -28.46 -8.02 -1.84
CA LEU A 890 -29.01 -6.77 -1.34
C LEU A 890 -30.52 -6.67 -1.56
N ALA A 891 -31.02 -7.13 -2.71
CA ALA A 891 -32.46 -7.19 -2.98
C ALA A 891 -33.16 -8.12 -1.99
N ARG A 892 -32.60 -9.31 -1.70
CA ARG A 892 -33.14 -10.24 -0.69
C ARG A 892 -33.18 -9.61 0.71
N VAL A 893 -32.14 -8.88 1.10
CA VAL A 893 -32.14 -8.16 2.39
C VAL A 893 -33.22 -7.09 2.42
N LYS A 894 -33.34 -6.27 1.37
CA LYS A 894 -34.37 -5.23 1.27
C LYS A 894 -35.80 -5.82 1.26
N ASP A 895 -36.01 -6.93 0.58
CA ASP A 895 -37.29 -7.63 0.54
C ASP A 895 -37.68 -8.15 1.93
N PHE A 896 -36.71 -8.68 2.69
CA PHE A 896 -36.92 -9.08 4.08
C PHE A 896 -37.18 -7.86 4.98
N GLU A 897 -36.43 -6.77 4.84
CA GLU A 897 -36.68 -5.53 5.60
C GLU A 897 -38.10 -4.99 5.36
N ALA A 898 -38.57 -4.99 4.11
CA ALA A 898 -39.93 -4.59 3.77
C ALA A 898 -41.00 -5.56 4.30
N PHE A 899 -40.68 -6.86 4.38
CA PHE A 899 -41.55 -7.85 5.00
C PHE A 899 -41.62 -7.69 6.53
N ALA A 900 -40.50 -7.49 7.19
CA ALA A 900 -40.40 -7.29 8.63
C ALA A 900 -41.06 -5.97 9.07
N ALA A 901 -40.89 -4.89 8.30
CA ALA A 901 -41.56 -3.61 8.55
C ALA A 901 -43.09 -3.74 8.52
N ARG A 902 -43.65 -4.53 7.59
CA ARG A 902 -45.10 -4.81 7.53
C ARG A 902 -45.63 -5.59 8.74
N ARG A 903 -44.74 -6.21 9.53
CA ARG A 903 -45.07 -6.95 10.75
C ARG A 903 -44.71 -6.20 12.04
N GLY A 904 -44.39 -4.90 11.97
CA GLY A 904 -44.12 -4.06 13.15
C GLY A 904 -42.71 -4.20 13.74
N LEU A 905 -41.75 -4.69 12.93
CA LEU A 905 -40.32 -4.76 13.30
C LEU A 905 -39.50 -3.61 12.69
N ASP A 906 -40.16 -2.52 12.31
CA ASP A 906 -39.56 -1.29 11.82
C ASP A 906 -38.57 -0.69 12.84
N GLY A 907 -37.35 -0.39 12.38
CA GLY A 907 -36.25 0.13 13.21
C GLY A 907 -35.42 -0.92 13.96
N ALA A 908 -35.79 -2.22 13.92
CA ALA A 908 -35.04 -3.31 14.56
C ALA A 908 -33.98 -3.96 13.66
N LEU A 909 -33.96 -3.61 12.37
CA LEU A 909 -33.04 -4.14 11.35
C LEU A 909 -32.21 -2.99 10.76
N ARG A 910 -30.91 -3.21 10.58
CA ARG A 910 -30.05 -2.31 9.78
C ARG A 910 -29.26 -3.14 8.75
N PRO A 911 -29.13 -2.71 7.49
CA PRO A 911 -28.28 -3.39 6.54
C PRO A 911 -26.85 -3.48 7.06
N TRP A 912 -26.24 -4.65 6.92
CA TRP A 912 -24.88 -4.92 7.34
C TRP A 912 -24.08 -5.54 6.20
N GLN A 913 -22.83 -5.08 6.05
CA GLN A 913 -21.89 -5.57 5.05
C GLN A 913 -20.52 -5.79 5.69
N PHE A 914 -19.82 -6.83 5.28
CA PHE A 914 -18.51 -7.19 5.80
C PHE A 914 -17.62 -7.78 4.71
N GLU A 915 -16.40 -7.27 4.61
CA GLU A 915 -15.37 -7.73 3.68
C GLU A 915 -14.37 -8.65 4.40
N VAL A 916 -14.13 -9.86 3.87
CA VAL A 916 -12.95 -10.67 4.26
C VAL A 916 -12.33 -11.36 3.06
N ASP A 917 -11.06 -11.04 2.80
CA ASP A 917 -9.90 -11.96 2.82
C ASP A 917 -8.74 -11.28 2.05
N PRO A 918 -7.73 -10.73 2.74
CA PRO A 918 -6.61 -10.05 2.07
C PRO A 918 -5.69 -11.00 1.28
N TYR A 919 -5.90 -12.32 1.32
CA TYR A 919 -5.07 -13.33 0.66
C TYR A 919 -5.74 -13.96 -0.59
N ARG A 920 -7.04 -13.75 -0.81
CA ARG A 920 -7.75 -14.24 -2.01
C ARG A 920 -7.66 -13.22 -3.14
N ARG A 921 -7.00 -13.60 -4.24
CA ARG A 921 -6.68 -12.71 -5.37
C ARG A 921 -7.88 -12.26 -6.21
N HIS A 922 -9.02 -12.98 -6.17
CA HIS A 922 -10.13 -12.83 -7.13
C HIS A 922 -11.52 -12.72 -6.48
N SER A 923 -11.61 -12.42 -5.18
CA SER A 923 -12.90 -12.17 -4.53
C SER A 923 -12.74 -11.49 -3.19
N VAL A 924 -13.40 -10.34 -3.00
CA VAL A 924 -13.79 -9.92 -1.65
C VAL A 924 -15.01 -10.76 -1.32
N ILE A 925 -14.94 -11.59 -0.28
CA ILE A 925 -16.13 -12.29 0.21
C ILE A 925 -16.94 -11.24 0.98
N ALA A 926 -17.92 -10.64 0.30
CA ALA A 926 -18.88 -9.74 0.91
C ALA A 926 -19.98 -10.58 1.57
N ALA A 927 -20.07 -10.54 2.89
CA ALA A 927 -21.23 -11.04 3.60
C ALA A 927 -22.27 -9.91 3.71
N VAL A 928 -23.49 -10.17 3.25
CA VAL A 928 -24.59 -9.20 3.26
C VAL A 928 -25.69 -9.72 4.18
N GLY A 929 -26.21 -8.85 5.04
CA GLY A 929 -27.18 -9.26 6.04
C GLY A 929 -27.84 -8.10 6.77
N VAL A 930 -28.40 -8.42 7.95
CA VAL A 930 -29.05 -7.45 8.84
C VAL A 930 -28.44 -7.51 10.23
N GLN A 931 -28.30 -6.34 10.84
CA GLN A 931 -27.97 -6.16 12.24
C GLN A 931 -29.25 -6.08 13.06
N VAL A 932 -29.30 -6.77 14.20
CA VAL A 932 -30.50 -7.00 15.02
C VAL A 932 -30.19 -6.73 16.49
N ASP A 933 -31.10 -6.00 17.17
CA ASP A 933 -31.06 -5.82 18.62
C ASP A 933 -31.33 -7.15 19.35
N GLY A 934 -30.50 -7.50 20.32
CA GLY A 934 -30.59 -8.75 21.09
C GLY A 934 -31.92 -8.98 21.81
N THR A 935 -32.63 -7.91 22.16
CA THR A 935 -33.97 -7.99 22.77
C THR A 935 -35.04 -8.47 21.79
N ARG A 936 -34.83 -8.28 20.48
CA ARG A 936 -35.78 -8.61 19.40
C ARG A 936 -35.33 -9.78 18.52
N LEU A 937 -34.21 -10.42 18.85
CA LEU A 937 -33.62 -11.48 18.03
C LEU A 937 -34.59 -12.65 17.74
N ARG A 938 -35.38 -13.09 18.74
CA ARG A 938 -36.34 -14.19 18.55
C ARG A 938 -37.47 -13.82 17.60
N ASP A 939 -38.00 -12.61 17.71
CA ASP A 939 -39.08 -12.11 16.86
C ASP A 939 -38.61 -11.97 15.40
N VAL A 940 -37.37 -11.49 15.21
CA VAL A 940 -36.74 -11.38 13.88
C VAL A 940 -36.51 -12.76 13.26
N LEU A 941 -36.03 -13.75 14.02
CA LEU A 941 -35.84 -15.11 13.50
C LEU A 941 -37.16 -15.81 13.17
N SER A 942 -38.21 -15.60 13.98
CA SER A 942 -39.56 -16.10 13.65
C SER A 942 -40.09 -15.44 12.38
N CYS A 943 -39.90 -14.12 12.23
CA CYS A 943 -40.30 -13.40 11.03
C CYS A 943 -39.52 -13.86 9.78
N LEU A 944 -38.23 -14.18 9.94
CA LEU A 944 -37.40 -14.73 8.87
C LEU A 944 -37.87 -16.11 8.42
N LYS A 945 -38.27 -16.99 9.35
CA LYS A 945 -38.86 -18.29 9.00
C LYS A 945 -40.14 -18.15 8.19
N ASP A 946 -41.02 -17.25 8.59
CA ASP A 946 -42.26 -16.97 7.84
C ASP A 946 -41.97 -16.42 6.45
N HIS A 947 -40.98 -15.54 6.32
CA HIS A 947 -40.56 -14.99 5.03
C HIS A 947 -40.02 -16.07 4.09
N LEU A 948 -39.29 -17.05 4.62
CA LEU A 948 -38.73 -18.17 3.86
C LEU A 948 -39.71 -19.32 3.64
N GLY A 949 -40.95 -19.21 4.14
CA GLY A 949 -41.97 -20.25 4.02
C GLY A 949 -41.69 -21.50 4.88
N LEU A 950 -40.92 -21.34 5.96
CA LEU A 950 -40.52 -22.41 6.89
C LEU A 950 -41.47 -22.56 8.08
N GLY A 951 -42.51 -21.73 8.20
CA GLY A 951 -43.51 -21.79 9.27
C GLY A 951 -44.52 -22.93 9.08
N ALA A 952 -44.68 -23.79 10.09
CA ALA A 952 -45.71 -24.81 10.12
C ALA A 952 -47.10 -24.20 10.36
N GLY A 953 -48.11 -24.70 9.65
CA GLY A 953 -49.51 -24.38 9.90
C GLY A 953 -49.98 -24.73 11.32
N ASP A 954 -51.02 -24.03 11.74
CA ASP A 954 -51.67 -24.01 13.05
C ASP A 954 -51.77 -25.37 13.81
N GLY A 955 -51.59 -25.27 15.13
CA GLY A 955 -52.44 -25.99 16.08
C GLY A 955 -51.73 -26.85 17.13
N GLN A 956 -51.31 -26.25 18.25
CA GLN A 956 -51.66 -26.71 19.60
C GLN A 956 -51.11 -25.76 20.68
N THR A 957 -52.07 -25.07 21.29
CA THR A 957 -52.11 -24.57 22.67
C THR A 957 -50.90 -24.90 23.57
N HIS A 958 -50.20 -23.85 23.99
CA HIS A 958 -49.46 -23.84 25.25
C HIS A 958 -50.42 -24.18 26.40
N ASP A 959 -50.26 -25.36 26.98
CA ASP A 959 -50.68 -25.64 28.36
C ASP A 959 -49.42 -25.83 29.21
N PRO A 960 -49.30 -25.16 30.38
CA PRO A 960 -48.11 -25.21 31.21
C PRO A 960 -48.13 -26.49 32.07
N CYS A 961 -47.01 -27.22 32.09
CA CYS A 961 -46.79 -28.36 33.00
C CYS A 961 -45.68 -28.01 34.02
N PRO A 962 -45.61 -28.68 35.18
CA PRO A 962 -45.81 -28.07 36.49
C PRO A 962 -44.49 -27.87 37.24
N SER A 963 -44.53 -26.99 38.24
CA SER A 963 -43.43 -26.73 39.19
C SER A 963 -43.10 -27.99 40.01
N PRO A 964 -41.82 -28.27 40.33
CA PRO A 964 -41.49 -29.30 41.31
C PRO A 964 -41.64 -28.72 42.72
N GLU A 965 -42.61 -29.22 43.47
CA GLU A 965 -42.78 -28.89 44.89
C GLU A 965 -41.60 -29.42 45.73
N SER A 966 -41.15 -28.55 46.64
CA SER A 966 -40.29 -28.84 47.77
C SER A 966 -40.98 -29.73 48.81
N SER A 967 -40.20 -30.63 49.41
CA SER A 967 -40.46 -31.59 50.50
C SER A 967 -41.54 -31.24 51.55
N PRO A 968 -42.24 -32.25 52.11
CA PRO A 968 -43.20 -32.03 53.19
C PRO A 968 -42.50 -31.94 54.56
N SER A 969 -43.12 -31.18 55.45
CA SER A 969 -42.91 -31.30 56.89
C SER A 969 -44.03 -32.14 57.50
N GLN A 970 -43.62 -33.00 58.44
CA GLN A 970 -44.35 -33.98 59.27
C GLN A 970 -44.57 -35.38 58.70
#